data_AF-A0A094HY53-F1
#
_entry.id   AF-A0A094HY53-F1
#
_cell.length_a   1.000
_cell.length_b   1.000
_cell.length_c   1.000
_cell.angle_alpha   90.00
_cell.angle_beta   90.00
_cell.angle_gamma   90.00
#
_symmetry.space_group_name_H-M   'P 1'
#
loop_
_entity.id
_entity.type
_entity.pdbx_description
1 polymer ?
#
loop_
_entity_poly.entity_id
_entity_poly.type
_entity_poly.pdbx_seq_one_letter_code
_entity_poly.pdbx_strand_id
1 'polypeptide(L)'
;MANAVELTAPNGVKYSQPTGLFINNNFVPAQSGQTLETISPSDEKVITNVACANADDIDVAVEAARAALKSLEWKGISTSARGLLLFRLADLVERDRAILATIDAWDVGKPYTVAFEEDLGEVIQVFRYYAGFADKQFGQTIDTTPEKFAYTRHEPIGVCGQIIPWNYPVMMAAWKLGPALACGNTVVLKAAEQTPLSVLYLANLIKEAGFPAGVVNIVNGLGRVAGAAMTGHLGIDKIAFTGSTVAGREIMKASAINLKNITLETGGKSPLIVFDDAELDQAIKWTHVGIMSNMGQVCTSTSRVYVQESVYSKFVDGLKDYVQTATVIGDPFAEKTSHGPQVSKIQFDKILKYIEIGKSEGATLVAGGKRHGEKGFFIEPTIFSDSNDSMTIAREEVFGPFVVISPFKTEEEAVTRANDTQYGLGAAVFTQNIAKAHRVSAEIEAGMVWINSSNDSHYGIPFGGYKQSGIGRELGSYALSAYSQVKAVHVNLGNVAPPRSPTLTYTTGLSMAIRSRSALRSSRLNTRPISHSADRGPLPPEGCGPRSHFQDTLTIYWKPTTEGTVTITIVRLDDHNLDVGDWAVIGENIPNSGSLTRTFTGSISSSPISCGVKIVSDSSDPPSVTYSNIFKVNGPTWEGNDDADTTHSVTVTAYTTVANDIPAPTDPPIPTSSQPQNSDSTTAGADITTGSSLPSESSASSSTGLSTGTTAGIGVGATLCALILLGISCFFWRRARKRPFGPETSVSASALEAVESKSKKRASELEGTGVIPVEIQGTPRAELE
;
A
#
# COMPACT_ATOMS: atom_id res chain seq x y z
N MET A 1 23.04 33.20 -10.74
CA MET A 1 21.85 32.69 -10.03
C MET A 1 20.63 33.31 -10.68
N ALA A 2 19.54 32.57 -10.83
CA ALA A 2 18.26 33.16 -11.26
C ALA A 2 17.70 34.01 -10.11
N ASN A 3 17.11 35.15 -10.44
CA ASN A 3 16.56 36.06 -9.44
C ASN A 3 15.19 35.56 -8.96
N ALA A 4 14.95 35.62 -7.64
CA ALA A 4 13.59 35.53 -7.12
C ALA A 4 12.82 36.81 -7.46
N VAL A 5 11.50 36.72 -7.52
CA VAL A 5 10.60 37.86 -7.73
C VAL A 5 9.68 38.01 -6.54
N GLU A 6 9.49 39.25 -6.08
CA GLU A 6 8.53 39.54 -5.01
C GLU A 6 7.12 39.56 -5.59
N LEU A 7 6.27 38.64 -5.14
CA LEU A 7 4.88 38.55 -5.57
C LEU A 7 3.94 38.94 -4.42
N THR A 8 2.81 39.55 -4.77
CA THR A 8 1.68 39.76 -3.86
C THR A 8 0.49 39.01 -4.43
N ALA A 9 0.07 37.95 -3.75
CA ALA A 9 -1.08 37.16 -4.16
C ALA A 9 -2.41 37.93 -3.93
N PRO A 10 -3.52 37.50 -4.54
CA PRO A 10 -4.82 38.18 -4.39
C PRO A 10 -5.33 38.29 -2.94
N ASN A 11 -4.95 37.37 -2.05
CA ASN A 11 -5.24 37.43 -0.61
C ASN A 11 -4.30 38.36 0.18
N GLY A 12 -3.41 39.10 -0.49
CA GLY A 12 -2.49 40.05 0.13
C GLY A 12 -1.19 39.45 0.69
N VAL A 13 -1.03 38.12 0.65
CA VAL A 13 0.21 37.46 1.08
C VAL A 13 1.35 37.84 0.15
N LYS A 14 2.45 38.30 0.74
CA LYS A 14 3.68 38.68 0.03
C LYS A 14 4.75 37.63 0.28
N TYR A 15 5.44 37.23 -0.78
CA TYR A 15 6.51 36.24 -0.69
C TYR A 15 7.49 36.38 -1.85
N SER A 16 8.71 35.90 -1.63
CA SER A 16 9.76 35.84 -2.65
C SER A 16 9.65 34.52 -3.41
N GLN A 17 9.26 34.57 -4.68
CA GLN A 17 9.08 33.41 -5.54
C GLN A 17 10.37 33.11 -6.30
N PRO A 18 10.99 31.93 -6.12
CA PRO A 18 12.07 31.50 -6.99
C PRO A 18 11.57 31.23 -8.42
N THR A 19 12.32 31.67 -9.41
CA THR A 19 11.96 31.50 -10.84
C THR A 19 12.93 30.61 -11.62
N GLY A 20 14.08 30.29 -11.04
CA GLY A 20 15.08 29.41 -11.67
C GLY A 20 14.81 27.92 -11.44
N LEU A 21 15.54 27.10 -12.18
CA LEU A 21 15.69 25.68 -11.90
C LEU A 21 16.48 25.51 -10.59
N PHE A 22 16.05 24.61 -9.71
CA PHE A 22 16.78 24.31 -8.49
C PHE A 22 17.73 23.13 -8.74
N ILE A 23 19.00 23.42 -8.95
CA ILE A 23 20.02 22.41 -9.24
C ILE A 23 21.17 22.58 -8.27
N ASN A 24 21.57 21.50 -7.61
CA ASN A 24 22.68 21.48 -6.68
C ASN A 24 22.57 22.57 -5.57
N ASN A 25 21.38 22.69 -4.95
CA ASN A 25 21.03 23.71 -3.95
C ASN A 25 21.11 25.18 -4.40
N ASN A 26 21.09 25.43 -5.71
CA ASN A 26 21.11 26.78 -6.28
C ASN A 26 19.98 26.97 -7.29
N PHE A 27 19.38 28.16 -7.29
CA PHE A 27 18.47 28.57 -8.37
C PHE A 27 19.28 29.11 -9.54
N VAL A 28 19.16 28.46 -10.70
CA VAL A 28 19.89 28.78 -11.92
C VAL A 28 18.91 29.06 -13.07
N PRO A 29 19.24 29.95 -14.03
CA PRO A 29 18.45 30.06 -15.25
C PRO A 29 18.59 28.77 -16.07
N ALA A 30 17.63 28.50 -16.95
CA ALA A 30 17.80 27.46 -17.96
C ALA A 30 18.97 27.82 -18.89
N GLN A 31 19.75 26.82 -19.31
CA GLN A 31 20.89 27.04 -20.20
C GLN A 31 20.48 27.68 -21.53
N SER A 32 19.29 27.35 -22.02
CA SER A 32 18.72 27.94 -23.23
C SER A 32 18.25 29.40 -23.07
N GLY A 33 18.13 29.89 -21.83
CA GLY A 33 17.50 31.17 -21.50
C GLY A 33 15.97 31.20 -21.68
N GLN A 34 15.35 30.09 -22.10
CA GLN A 34 13.90 30.02 -22.28
C GLN A 34 13.15 30.09 -20.94
N THR A 35 11.92 30.59 -20.99
CA THR A 35 11.02 30.70 -19.85
C THR A 35 9.61 30.18 -20.20
N LEU A 36 8.82 29.90 -19.17
CA LEU A 36 7.40 29.54 -19.23
C LEU A 36 6.59 30.52 -18.41
N GLU A 37 5.47 30.95 -18.97
CA GLU A 37 4.46 31.71 -18.24
C GLU A 37 3.62 30.75 -17.37
N THR A 38 3.50 31.06 -16.09
CA THR A 38 2.42 30.55 -15.24
C THR A 38 1.24 31.51 -15.33
N ILE A 39 0.03 30.98 -15.44
CA ILE A 39 -1.19 31.73 -15.69
C ILE A 39 -2.17 31.44 -14.57
N SER A 40 -2.68 32.50 -13.94
CA SER A 40 -3.77 32.42 -12.97
C SER A 40 -5.05 31.92 -13.68
N PRO A 41 -5.59 30.74 -13.33
CA PRO A 41 -6.77 30.20 -13.99
C PRO A 41 -8.05 30.97 -13.67
N SER A 42 -8.05 31.76 -12.58
CA SER A 42 -9.20 32.55 -12.13
C SER A 42 -9.43 33.79 -12.98
N ASP A 43 -8.36 34.34 -13.55
CA ASP A 43 -8.43 35.63 -14.25
C ASP A 43 -7.55 35.72 -15.50
N GLU A 44 -7.00 34.59 -15.94
CA GLU A 44 -6.28 34.41 -17.21
C GLU A 44 -5.00 35.27 -17.34
N LYS A 45 -4.56 35.92 -16.26
CA LYS A 45 -3.36 36.76 -16.27
C LYS A 45 -2.12 35.92 -15.96
N VAL A 46 -0.99 36.32 -16.55
CA VAL A 46 0.32 35.79 -16.18
C VAL A 46 0.63 36.15 -14.73
N ILE A 47 0.99 35.15 -13.92
CA ILE A 47 1.47 35.34 -12.55
C ILE A 47 2.93 35.80 -12.59
N THR A 48 3.78 35.00 -13.24
CA THR A 48 5.21 35.27 -13.44
C THR A 48 5.79 34.37 -14.55
N ASN A 49 7.09 34.52 -14.82
CA ASN A 49 7.85 33.65 -15.71
C ASN A 49 8.83 32.80 -14.90
N VAL A 50 8.97 31.52 -15.28
CA VAL A 50 9.93 30.57 -14.68
C VAL A 50 10.83 29.96 -15.75
N ALA A 51 12.05 29.57 -15.41
CA ALA A 51 13.05 29.02 -16.33
C ALA A 51 12.57 27.72 -16.99
N CYS A 52 12.66 27.57 -18.31
CA CYS A 52 12.20 26.36 -19.02
C CYS A 52 13.37 25.41 -19.31
N ALA A 53 13.47 24.32 -18.55
CA ALA A 53 14.52 23.33 -18.73
C ALA A 53 14.50 22.68 -20.11
N ASN A 54 15.67 22.59 -20.75
CA ASN A 54 15.91 21.77 -21.93
C ASN A 54 16.68 20.48 -21.57
N ALA A 55 17.16 19.73 -22.57
CA ALA A 55 17.94 18.51 -22.33
C ALA A 55 19.26 18.78 -21.58
N ASP A 56 19.98 19.85 -21.90
CA ASP A 56 21.26 20.18 -21.26
C ASP A 56 21.08 20.49 -19.76
N ASP A 57 19.96 21.13 -19.39
CA ASP A 57 19.58 21.35 -18.00
C ASP A 57 19.32 20.03 -17.26
N ILE A 58 18.72 19.03 -17.94
CA ILE A 58 18.50 17.69 -17.37
C ILE A 58 19.83 16.99 -17.13
N ASP A 59 20.77 17.07 -18.07
CA ASP A 59 22.09 16.45 -17.94
C ASP A 59 22.81 17.00 -16.70
N VAL A 60 22.82 18.33 -16.52
CA VAL A 60 23.44 18.97 -15.33
C VAL A 60 22.73 18.58 -14.04
N ALA A 61 21.40 18.51 -14.03
CA ALA A 61 20.65 18.07 -12.84
C ALA A 61 20.95 16.60 -12.48
N VAL A 62 21.07 15.73 -13.48
CA VAL A 62 21.42 14.31 -13.28
C VAL A 62 22.86 14.17 -12.80
N GLU A 63 23.81 14.92 -13.37
CA GLU A 63 25.20 14.94 -12.91
C GLU A 63 25.30 15.35 -11.43
N ALA A 64 24.60 16.40 -11.03
CA ALA A 64 24.51 16.83 -9.62
C ALA A 64 23.94 15.72 -8.72
N ALA A 65 22.83 15.10 -9.14
CA ALA A 65 22.22 13.99 -8.42
C ALA A 65 23.16 12.78 -8.29
N ARG A 66 23.95 12.48 -9.33
CA ARG A 66 24.93 11.37 -9.33
C ARG A 66 26.11 11.64 -8.42
N ALA A 67 26.60 12.87 -8.39
CA ALA A 67 27.66 13.28 -7.47
C ALA A 67 27.19 13.16 -6.02
N ALA A 68 25.99 13.69 -5.72
CA ALA A 68 25.39 13.62 -4.39
C ALA A 68 25.17 12.18 -3.90
N LEU A 69 24.70 11.29 -4.77
CA LEU A 69 24.47 9.87 -4.44
C LEU A 69 25.75 9.14 -3.96
N LYS A 70 26.91 9.56 -4.45
CA LYS A 70 28.21 8.97 -4.10
C LYS A 70 28.89 9.69 -2.94
N SER A 71 28.49 10.93 -2.64
CA SER A 71 29.06 11.75 -1.57
C SER A 71 28.81 11.15 -0.19
N LEU A 72 29.79 11.24 0.71
CA LEU A 72 29.63 10.82 2.11
C LEU A 72 28.61 11.70 2.87
N GLU A 73 28.34 12.92 2.40
CA GLU A 73 27.31 13.80 2.99
C GLU A 73 25.89 13.23 2.87
N TRP A 74 25.65 12.32 1.91
CA TRP A 74 24.37 11.65 1.73
C TRP A 74 24.45 10.13 1.92
N LYS A 75 25.43 9.48 1.28
CA LYS A 75 25.63 8.03 1.40
C LYS A 75 26.15 7.63 2.78
N GLY A 76 26.92 8.51 3.44
CA GLY A 76 27.61 8.22 4.70
C GLY A 76 26.79 8.52 5.96
N ILE A 77 25.68 9.28 5.84
CA ILE A 77 24.82 9.57 6.99
C ILE A 77 23.96 8.35 7.35
N SER A 78 23.59 8.26 8.63
CA SER A 78 22.72 7.17 9.09
C SER A 78 21.31 7.28 8.49
N THR A 79 20.61 6.14 8.43
CA THR A 79 19.20 6.07 8.03
C THR A 79 18.32 7.00 8.87
N SER A 80 18.54 7.05 10.19
CA SER A 80 17.80 7.95 11.08
C SER A 80 18.13 9.43 10.84
N ALA A 81 19.38 9.77 10.46
CA ALA A 81 19.73 11.13 10.08
C ALA A 81 19.00 11.58 8.79
N ARG A 82 18.79 10.67 7.82
CA ARG A 82 17.91 10.95 6.67
C ARG A 82 16.47 11.22 7.11
N GLY A 83 15.96 10.43 8.05
CA GLY A 83 14.64 10.66 8.66
C GLY A 83 14.52 12.04 9.31
N LEU A 84 15.55 12.48 10.05
CA LEU A 84 15.57 13.82 10.67
C LEU A 84 15.49 14.96 9.66
N LEU A 85 16.11 14.83 8.48
CA LEU A 85 15.99 15.82 7.41
C LEU A 85 14.55 15.91 6.88
N LEU A 86 13.87 14.77 6.72
CA LEU A 86 12.47 14.73 6.32
C LEU A 86 11.53 15.29 7.40
N PHE A 87 11.79 15.02 8.69
CA PHE A 87 11.04 15.65 9.78
C PHE A 87 11.19 17.18 9.76
N ARG A 88 12.43 17.68 9.61
CA ARG A 88 12.69 19.13 9.49
C ARG A 88 11.98 19.73 8.29
N LEU A 89 11.99 19.06 7.14
CA LEU A 89 11.26 19.53 5.97
C LEU A 89 9.76 19.62 6.24
N ALA A 90 9.17 18.63 6.92
CA ALA A 90 7.76 18.67 7.30
C ALA A 90 7.45 19.86 8.22
N ASP A 91 8.30 20.15 9.20
CA ASP A 91 8.14 21.27 10.12
C ASP A 91 8.27 22.63 9.40
N LEU A 92 9.16 22.74 8.40
CA LEU A 92 9.29 23.93 7.56
C LEU A 92 8.09 24.12 6.63
N VAL A 93 7.55 23.03 6.07
CA VAL A 93 6.32 23.08 5.28
C VAL A 93 5.14 23.50 6.17
N GLU A 94 5.06 23.02 7.41
CA GLU A 94 4.03 23.44 8.37
C GLU A 94 4.17 24.92 8.74
N ARG A 95 5.40 25.41 8.94
CA ARG A 95 5.69 26.84 9.15
C ARG A 95 5.19 27.70 7.98
N ASP A 96 5.50 27.30 6.75
CA ASP A 96 5.21 28.08 5.53
C ASP A 96 3.91 27.63 4.84
N ARG A 97 3.06 26.87 5.54
CA ARG A 97 1.81 26.27 5.04
C ARG A 97 0.90 27.28 4.37
N ALA A 98 0.74 28.46 4.98
CA ALA A 98 -0.10 29.53 4.43
C ALA A 98 0.42 30.07 3.09
N ILE A 99 1.74 30.14 2.92
CA ILE A 99 2.36 30.60 1.67
C ILE A 99 2.18 29.54 0.59
N LEU A 100 2.49 28.27 0.89
CA LEU A 100 2.32 27.17 -0.06
C LEU A 100 0.85 27.02 -0.51
N ALA A 101 -0.09 27.09 0.43
CA ALA A 101 -1.53 27.05 0.12
C ALA A 101 -1.98 28.25 -0.73
N THR A 102 -1.42 29.44 -0.46
CA THR A 102 -1.68 30.63 -1.28
C THR A 102 -1.20 30.43 -2.72
N ILE A 103 0.00 29.87 -2.88
CA ILE A 103 0.57 29.61 -4.21
C ILE A 103 -0.27 28.58 -4.97
N ASP A 104 -0.61 27.45 -4.35
CA ASP A 104 -1.44 26.42 -5.01
C ASP A 104 -2.85 26.94 -5.34
N ALA A 105 -3.47 27.74 -4.47
CA ALA A 105 -4.75 28.36 -4.78
C ALA A 105 -4.68 29.32 -5.98
N TRP A 106 -3.56 30.05 -6.14
CA TRP A 106 -3.37 31.00 -7.22
C TRP A 106 -2.98 30.34 -8.54
N ASP A 107 -2.06 29.37 -8.51
CA ASP A 107 -1.44 28.73 -9.68
C ASP A 107 -2.31 27.56 -10.19
N VAL A 108 -2.99 26.83 -9.30
CA VAL A 108 -3.89 25.71 -9.67
C VAL A 108 -5.35 26.16 -9.82
N GLY A 109 -5.78 27.14 -9.01
CA GLY A 109 -7.18 27.58 -8.93
C GLY A 109 -8.02 26.84 -7.90
N LYS A 110 -7.45 25.99 -7.04
CA LYS A 110 -8.24 25.33 -5.99
C LYS A 110 -8.59 26.31 -4.86
N PRO A 111 -9.73 26.14 -4.15
CA PRO A 111 -10.04 26.98 -2.99
C PRO A 111 -8.90 26.99 -1.97
N TYR A 112 -8.55 28.16 -1.46
CA TYR A 112 -7.45 28.33 -0.50
C TYR A 112 -7.64 27.48 0.76
N THR A 113 -8.86 27.40 1.27
CA THR A 113 -9.19 26.61 2.46
C THR A 113 -8.91 25.12 2.25
N VAL A 114 -9.22 24.58 1.08
CA VAL A 114 -8.92 23.19 0.70
C VAL A 114 -7.42 22.98 0.57
N ALA A 115 -6.71 23.87 -0.14
CA ALA A 115 -5.25 23.79 -0.25
C ALA A 115 -4.58 23.82 1.14
N PHE A 116 -5.03 24.73 2.00
CA PHE A 116 -4.49 24.89 3.33
C PHE A 116 -4.80 23.66 4.19
N GLU A 117 -6.06 23.30 4.36
CA GLU A 117 -6.50 22.27 5.31
C GLU A 117 -6.20 20.84 4.84
N GLU A 118 -6.47 20.53 3.57
CA GLU A 118 -6.40 19.18 3.03
C GLU A 118 -5.04 18.91 2.38
N ASP A 119 -4.72 19.59 1.27
CA ASP A 119 -3.49 19.30 0.49
C ASP A 119 -2.23 19.42 1.34
N LEU A 120 -2.05 20.55 2.02
CA LEU A 120 -0.86 20.77 2.84
C LEU A 120 -0.89 19.98 4.15
N GLY A 121 -2.09 19.67 4.67
CA GLY A 121 -2.25 18.74 5.78
C GLY A 121 -1.68 17.36 5.42
N GLU A 122 -2.00 16.86 4.23
CA GLU A 122 -1.47 15.59 3.74
C GLU A 122 0.04 15.67 3.44
N VAL A 123 0.53 16.74 2.80
CA VAL A 123 1.98 16.93 2.53
C VAL A 123 2.82 16.79 3.80
N ILE A 124 2.44 17.49 4.88
CA ILE A 124 3.16 17.47 6.15
C ILE A 124 3.21 16.03 6.69
N GLN A 125 2.09 15.33 6.64
CA GLN A 125 1.99 13.98 7.17
C GLN A 125 2.71 12.95 6.30
N VAL A 126 2.74 13.11 4.98
CA VAL A 126 3.53 12.26 4.07
C VAL A 126 5.02 12.36 4.40
N PHE A 127 5.55 13.57 4.57
CA PHE A 127 6.96 13.73 4.95
C PHE A 127 7.25 13.13 6.33
N ARG A 128 6.39 13.35 7.33
CA ARG A 128 6.52 12.75 8.67
C ARG A 128 6.45 11.23 8.65
N TYR A 129 5.54 10.67 7.86
CA TYR A 129 5.37 9.23 7.69
C TYR A 129 6.65 8.59 7.14
N TYR A 130 7.19 9.12 6.03
CA TYR A 130 8.41 8.58 5.43
C TYR A 130 9.67 8.90 6.22
N ALA A 131 9.71 10.00 6.97
CA ALA A 131 10.74 10.25 7.98
C ALA A 131 10.80 9.11 8.99
N GLY A 132 9.64 8.66 9.48
CA GLY A 132 9.50 7.50 10.36
C GLY A 132 9.90 6.17 9.74
N PHE A 133 9.85 6.02 8.41
CA PHE A 133 10.25 4.80 7.70
C PHE A 133 11.73 4.76 7.29
N ALA A 134 12.46 5.88 7.36
CA ALA A 134 13.83 5.97 6.87
C ALA A 134 14.77 4.92 7.51
N ASP A 135 14.53 4.51 8.76
CA ASP A 135 15.27 3.48 9.48
C ASP A 135 14.53 2.15 9.69
N LYS A 136 13.41 1.95 9.00
CA LYS A 136 12.56 0.73 9.11
C LYS A 136 12.53 -0.11 7.84
N GLN A 137 13.50 0.12 6.96
CA GLN A 137 13.69 -0.68 5.75
C GLN A 137 14.62 -1.85 6.03
N PHE A 138 14.03 -2.94 6.51
CA PHE A 138 14.75 -4.15 6.88
C PHE A 138 14.88 -5.10 5.68
N GLY A 139 16.02 -5.80 5.63
CA GLY A 139 16.15 -7.01 4.82
C GLY A 139 15.69 -8.25 5.59
N GLN A 140 16.00 -9.41 5.05
CA GLN A 140 15.68 -10.72 5.62
C GLN A 140 16.95 -11.51 5.90
N THR A 141 16.94 -12.34 6.93
CA THR A 141 17.87 -13.50 7.03
C THR A 141 17.15 -14.72 6.49
N ILE A 142 17.81 -15.50 5.65
CA ILE A 142 17.21 -16.62 4.93
C ILE A 142 17.98 -17.90 5.25
N ASP A 143 17.34 -18.82 5.97
CA ASP A 143 17.91 -20.12 6.28
C ASP A 143 17.96 -21.01 5.04
N THR A 144 19.13 -21.60 4.79
CA THR A 144 19.33 -22.53 3.67
C THR A 144 20.02 -23.81 4.14
N THR A 145 21.32 -23.78 4.45
CA THR A 145 22.06 -24.89 5.06
C THR A 145 22.88 -24.38 6.25
N PRO A 146 23.31 -25.26 7.18
CA PRO A 146 24.10 -24.86 8.35
C PRO A 146 25.41 -24.13 8.00
N GLU A 147 26.00 -24.43 6.85
CA GLU A 147 27.26 -23.84 6.37
C GLU A 147 27.06 -22.50 5.65
N LYS A 148 25.84 -21.99 5.55
CA LYS A 148 25.53 -20.79 4.77
C LYS A 148 24.67 -19.81 5.56
N PHE A 149 25.23 -18.63 5.76
CA PHE A 149 24.48 -17.47 6.22
C PHE A 149 24.08 -16.61 5.02
N ALA A 150 22.78 -16.48 4.75
CA ALA A 150 22.27 -15.64 3.68
C ALA A 150 21.39 -14.52 4.26
N TYR A 151 21.56 -13.31 3.75
CA TYR A 151 20.73 -12.18 4.12
C TYR A 151 20.51 -11.23 2.95
N THR A 152 19.43 -10.45 3.00
CA THR A 152 19.14 -9.41 2.01
C THR A 152 19.40 -8.01 2.55
N ARG A 153 19.71 -7.08 1.65
CA ARG A 153 19.79 -5.64 1.92
C ARG A 153 18.86 -4.91 0.98
N HIS A 154 18.14 -3.92 1.49
CA HIS A 154 17.42 -2.96 0.66
C HIS A 154 18.32 -1.75 0.46
N GLU A 155 18.80 -1.58 -0.78
CA GLU A 155 19.68 -0.48 -1.16
C GLU A 155 18.92 0.51 -2.03
N PRO A 156 19.24 1.82 -1.98
CA PRO A 156 18.65 2.78 -2.91
C PRO A 156 18.86 2.31 -4.35
N ILE A 157 17.87 2.58 -5.21
CA ILE A 157 17.99 2.31 -6.65
C ILE A 157 19.05 3.22 -7.28
N GLY A 158 19.10 4.49 -6.87
CA GLY A 158 20.12 5.45 -7.27
C GLY A 158 19.54 6.85 -7.52
N VAL A 159 19.74 7.47 -8.69
CA VAL A 159 18.99 8.70 -9.04
C VAL A 159 17.68 8.37 -9.73
N CYS A 160 16.62 8.94 -9.16
CA CYS A 160 15.26 8.78 -9.60
C CYS A 160 14.79 10.04 -10.33
N GLY A 161 14.36 9.89 -11.58
CA GLY A 161 13.62 10.92 -12.28
C GLY A 161 12.15 10.85 -11.88
N GLN A 162 11.58 11.96 -11.43
CA GLN A 162 10.20 12.03 -10.97
C GLN A 162 9.46 13.10 -11.78
N ILE A 163 8.31 12.76 -12.36
CA ILE A 163 7.51 13.68 -13.17
C ILE A 163 6.11 13.73 -12.56
N ILE A 164 5.69 14.91 -12.13
CA ILE A 164 4.42 15.11 -11.41
C ILE A 164 3.41 15.92 -12.24
N PRO A 165 2.10 15.71 -12.02
CA PRO A 165 1.03 16.46 -12.67
C PRO A 165 0.80 17.80 -11.95
N TRP A 166 -0.19 18.54 -12.45
CA TRP A 166 -0.51 19.90 -12.00
C TRP A 166 -1.67 19.97 -10.98
N ASN A 167 -2.41 18.89 -10.76
CA ASN A 167 -3.66 18.95 -10.00
C ASN A 167 -3.46 19.06 -8.48
N TYR A 168 -2.34 18.55 -7.96
CA TYR A 168 -1.90 18.70 -6.57
C TYR A 168 -0.37 18.85 -6.53
N PRO A 169 0.20 20.01 -6.90
CA PRO A 169 1.62 20.13 -7.21
C PRO A 169 2.54 19.75 -6.04
N VAL A 170 2.35 20.36 -4.87
CA VAL A 170 3.19 20.08 -3.69
C VAL A 170 2.89 18.70 -3.11
N MET A 171 1.63 18.28 -3.09
CA MET A 171 1.24 16.95 -2.60
C MET A 171 1.86 15.84 -3.44
N MET A 172 1.81 15.95 -4.77
CA MET A 172 2.45 14.99 -5.67
C MET A 172 3.98 15.04 -5.54
N ALA A 173 4.58 16.20 -5.29
CA ALA A 173 6.00 16.27 -4.96
C ALA A 173 6.31 15.51 -3.67
N ALA A 174 5.50 15.67 -2.61
CA ALA A 174 5.69 14.96 -1.34
C ALA A 174 5.54 13.43 -1.48
N TRP A 175 4.51 12.98 -2.20
CA TRP A 175 4.27 11.55 -2.48
C TRP A 175 5.45 10.88 -3.18
N LYS A 176 6.18 11.63 -4.01
CA LYS A 176 7.36 11.15 -4.76
C LYS A 176 8.65 11.30 -3.94
N LEU A 177 8.88 12.46 -3.34
CA LEU A 177 10.12 12.78 -2.62
C LEU A 177 10.23 11.99 -1.32
N GLY A 178 9.15 11.89 -0.54
CA GLY A 178 9.12 11.20 0.76
C GLY A 178 9.73 9.80 0.72
N PRO A 179 9.15 8.84 -0.03
CA PRO A 179 9.67 7.48 -0.06
C PRO A 179 11.05 7.39 -0.72
N ALA A 180 11.31 8.17 -1.77
CA ALA A 180 12.59 8.15 -2.48
C ALA A 180 13.76 8.56 -1.57
N LEU A 181 13.60 9.66 -0.83
CA LEU A 181 14.61 10.19 0.08
C LEU A 181 14.77 9.31 1.33
N ALA A 182 13.68 8.75 1.86
CA ALA A 182 13.75 7.80 2.97
C ALA A 182 14.62 6.56 2.62
N CYS A 183 14.46 6.04 1.39
CA CYS A 183 15.28 4.95 0.86
C CYS A 183 16.74 5.35 0.56
N GLY A 184 17.09 6.65 0.62
CA GLY A 184 18.44 7.15 0.36
C GLY A 184 18.76 7.41 -1.12
N ASN A 185 17.74 7.50 -1.98
CA ASN A 185 17.94 7.90 -3.38
C ASN A 185 18.24 9.40 -3.49
N THR A 186 18.76 9.81 -4.64
CA THR A 186 18.77 11.23 -5.04
C THR A 186 17.76 11.43 -6.17
N VAL A 187 17.31 12.68 -6.38
CA VAL A 187 16.13 12.95 -7.20
C VAL A 187 16.38 14.08 -8.18
N VAL A 188 15.86 13.90 -9.40
CA VAL A 188 15.56 14.98 -10.36
C VAL A 188 14.05 15.00 -10.55
N LEU A 189 13.37 16.03 -10.06
CA LEU A 189 11.92 16.17 -10.09
C LEU A 189 11.50 17.23 -11.11
N LYS A 190 10.62 16.86 -12.05
CA LYS A 190 10.00 17.77 -13.00
C LYS A 190 8.60 18.17 -12.53
N ALA A 191 8.42 19.45 -12.20
CA ALA A 191 7.10 20.03 -11.97
C ALA A 191 6.31 20.17 -13.29
N ALA A 192 4.99 20.12 -13.20
CA ALA A 192 4.12 20.43 -14.34
C ALA A 192 4.29 21.89 -14.76
N GLU A 193 4.29 22.15 -16.07
CA GLU A 193 4.50 23.49 -16.62
C GLU A 193 3.37 24.48 -16.27
N GLN A 194 2.18 23.98 -15.94
CA GLN A 194 1.04 24.79 -15.52
C GLN A 194 1.21 25.34 -14.10
N THR A 195 1.81 24.55 -13.21
CA THR A 195 1.77 24.80 -11.75
C THR A 195 3.14 24.61 -11.07
N PRO A 196 4.20 25.29 -11.51
CA PRO A 196 5.55 25.07 -10.99
C PRO A 196 5.84 25.81 -9.67
N LEU A 197 5.04 26.82 -9.30
CA LEU A 197 5.47 27.85 -8.35
C LEU A 197 5.67 27.32 -6.93
N SER A 198 4.73 26.52 -6.44
CA SER A 198 4.76 25.98 -5.09
C SER A 198 5.84 24.90 -4.92
N VAL A 199 6.12 24.14 -5.98
CA VAL A 199 7.21 23.15 -6.03
C VAL A 199 8.58 23.85 -6.03
N LEU A 200 8.71 24.98 -6.72
CA LEU A 200 9.91 25.81 -6.65
C LEU A 200 10.07 26.48 -5.28
N TYR A 201 8.97 26.90 -4.64
CA TYR A 201 9.01 27.42 -3.27
C TYR A 201 9.44 26.33 -2.27
N LEU A 202 8.92 25.09 -2.41
CA LEU A 202 9.35 23.93 -1.61
C LEU A 202 10.87 23.71 -1.69
N ALA A 203 11.53 24.03 -2.81
CA ALA A 203 12.97 23.92 -2.95
C ALA A 203 13.77 24.81 -1.97
N ASN A 204 13.23 25.99 -1.60
CA ASN A 204 13.81 26.80 -0.52
C ASN A 204 13.82 26.02 0.79
N LEU A 205 12.71 25.37 1.11
CA LEU A 205 12.53 24.61 2.35
C LEU A 205 13.40 23.35 2.38
N ILE A 206 13.59 22.70 1.24
CA ILE A 206 14.52 21.57 1.09
C ILE A 206 15.96 22.01 1.39
N LYS A 207 16.38 23.16 0.86
CA LYS A 207 17.70 23.73 1.16
C LYS A 207 17.82 24.10 2.64
N GLU A 208 16.80 24.74 3.21
CA GLU A 208 16.76 25.17 4.61
C GLU A 208 16.76 23.97 5.59
N ALA A 209 16.06 22.88 5.26
CA ALA A 209 16.06 21.64 6.04
C ALA A 209 17.46 21.01 6.17
N GLY A 210 18.39 21.39 5.28
CA GLY A 210 19.77 20.94 5.28
C GLY A 210 20.05 19.73 4.39
N PHE A 211 19.22 19.47 3.37
CA PHE A 211 19.53 18.43 2.40
C PHE A 211 20.85 18.77 1.66
N PRO A 212 21.80 17.82 1.55
CA PRO A 212 23.05 18.05 0.82
C PRO A 212 22.80 18.46 -0.63
N ALA A 213 23.72 19.28 -1.16
CA ALA A 213 23.60 19.79 -2.51
C ALA A 213 23.53 18.64 -3.54
N GLY A 214 22.54 18.71 -4.44
CA GLY A 214 22.31 17.73 -5.50
C GLY A 214 21.47 16.53 -5.08
N VAL A 215 21.16 16.35 -3.78
CA VAL A 215 20.25 15.27 -3.34
C VAL A 215 18.86 15.44 -3.94
N VAL A 216 18.37 16.68 -3.99
CA VAL A 216 17.15 17.04 -4.73
C VAL A 216 17.48 18.10 -5.76
N ASN A 217 17.03 17.89 -6.98
CA ASN A 217 17.07 18.86 -8.07
C ASN A 217 15.64 18.99 -8.61
N ILE A 218 15.16 20.22 -8.76
CA ILE A 218 13.81 20.51 -9.26
C ILE A 218 13.95 21.31 -10.54
N VAL A 219 13.35 20.79 -11.61
CA VAL A 219 13.29 21.42 -12.91
C VAL A 219 11.83 21.66 -13.28
N ASN A 220 11.57 22.72 -14.01
CA ASN A 220 10.29 22.93 -14.68
C ASN A 220 10.55 23.07 -16.17
N GLY A 221 9.60 22.63 -17.00
CA GLY A 221 9.81 22.53 -18.44
C GLY A 221 8.69 21.76 -19.12
N LEU A 222 8.64 21.82 -20.45
CA LEU A 222 7.62 21.11 -21.22
C LEU A 222 7.81 19.59 -21.14
N GLY A 223 6.72 18.84 -21.02
CA GLY A 223 6.76 17.37 -21.02
C GLY A 223 7.50 16.77 -22.22
N ARG A 224 7.27 17.30 -23.43
CA ARG A 224 7.92 16.86 -24.68
C ARG A 224 9.41 17.20 -24.79
N VAL A 225 9.95 18.03 -23.90
CA VAL A 225 11.36 18.45 -23.90
C VAL A 225 12.04 17.91 -22.64
N ALA A 226 11.82 18.54 -21.49
CA ALA A 226 12.42 18.15 -20.22
C ALA A 226 12.00 16.73 -19.78
N GLY A 227 10.71 16.41 -19.86
CA GLY A 227 10.20 15.09 -19.48
C GLY A 227 10.72 13.96 -20.37
N ALA A 228 10.76 14.20 -21.69
CA ALA A 228 11.30 13.26 -22.67
C ALA A 228 12.81 13.04 -22.45
N ALA A 229 13.58 14.12 -22.26
CA ALA A 229 15.01 14.06 -21.96
C ALA A 229 15.28 13.25 -20.69
N MET A 230 14.55 13.53 -19.59
CA MET A 230 14.68 12.77 -18.34
C MET A 230 14.39 11.28 -18.54
N THR A 231 13.31 10.94 -19.22
CA THR A 231 12.90 9.54 -19.35
C THR A 231 13.91 8.72 -20.17
N GLY A 232 14.45 9.32 -21.23
CA GLY A 232 15.49 8.75 -22.09
C GLY A 232 16.91 8.89 -21.53
N HIS A 233 17.11 9.47 -20.34
CA HIS A 233 18.46 9.71 -19.82
C HIS A 233 19.08 8.42 -19.25
N LEU A 234 20.28 8.05 -19.71
CA LEU A 234 20.98 6.83 -19.27
C LEU A 234 21.51 6.91 -17.83
N GLY A 235 21.77 8.13 -17.36
CA GLY A 235 22.14 8.40 -15.97
C GLY A 235 20.97 8.42 -14.98
N ILE A 236 19.76 8.00 -15.36
CA ILE A 236 18.61 7.84 -14.45
C ILE A 236 18.30 6.35 -14.29
N ASP A 237 18.21 5.88 -13.04
CA ASP A 237 18.04 4.44 -12.73
C ASP A 237 16.57 4.05 -12.52
N LYS A 238 15.71 5.04 -12.25
CA LYS A 238 14.27 4.86 -12.06
C LYS A 238 13.49 6.07 -12.56
N ILE A 239 12.33 5.83 -13.16
CA ILE A 239 11.32 6.86 -13.42
C ILE A 239 10.08 6.61 -12.57
N ALA A 240 9.56 7.67 -11.94
CA ALA A 240 8.22 7.69 -11.36
C ALA A 240 7.41 8.80 -12.05
N PHE A 241 6.28 8.45 -12.65
CA PHE A 241 5.46 9.36 -13.42
C PHE A 241 4.01 9.30 -12.95
N THR A 242 3.40 10.47 -12.77
CA THR A 242 1.96 10.61 -12.66
C THR A 242 1.42 11.55 -13.73
N GLY A 243 0.40 11.12 -14.48
CA GLY A 243 -0.21 11.95 -15.52
C GLY A 243 -1.06 11.16 -16.52
N SER A 244 -1.15 11.60 -17.77
CA SER A 244 -2.03 10.95 -18.74
C SER A 244 -1.54 9.55 -19.14
N THR A 245 -2.47 8.64 -19.44
CA THR A 245 -2.14 7.29 -19.92
C THR A 245 -1.32 7.31 -21.22
N VAL A 246 -1.57 8.27 -22.10
CA VAL A 246 -0.79 8.45 -23.34
C VAL A 246 0.67 8.74 -23.01
N ALA A 247 0.94 9.71 -22.12
CA ALA A 247 2.29 10.04 -21.70
C ALA A 247 2.95 8.87 -20.94
N GLY A 248 2.19 8.16 -20.08
CA GLY A 248 2.69 6.98 -19.37
C GLY A 248 3.21 5.89 -20.32
N ARG A 249 2.51 5.63 -21.44
CA ARG A 249 2.98 4.69 -22.47
C ARG A 249 4.25 5.16 -23.16
N GLU A 250 4.36 6.44 -23.51
CA GLU A 250 5.58 6.99 -24.10
C GLU A 250 6.75 6.93 -23.11
N ILE A 251 6.49 7.16 -21.83
CA ILE A 251 7.51 7.05 -20.79
C ILE A 251 8.02 5.63 -20.63
N MET A 252 7.11 4.64 -20.64
CA MET A 252 7.47 3.24 -20.60
C MET A 252 8.36 2.84 -21.78
N LYS A 253 8.02 3.27 -23.00
CA LYS A 253 8.83 3.04 -24.20
C LYS A 253 10.22 3.65 -24.09
N ALA A 254 10.30 4.92 -23.70
CA ALA A 254 11.57 5.64 -23.55
C ALA A 254 12.45 5.09 -22.41
N SER A 255 11.84 4.49 -21.38
CA SER A 255 12.55 3.88 -20.25
C SER A 255 13.20 2.54 -20.59
N ALA A 256 12.77 1.86 -21.67
CA ALA A 256 13.27 0.54 -22.03
C ALA A 256 14.77 0.51 -22.39
N ILE A 257 15.35 1.64 -22.79
CA ILE A 257 16.73 1.74 -23.28
C ILE A 257 17.81 1.22 -22.32
N ASN A 258 17.58 1.31 -21.01
CA ASN A 258 18.48 0.82 -19.96
C ASN A 258 17.74 -0.04 -18.92
N LEU A 259 16.53 -0.49 -19.26
CA LEU A 259 15.65 -1.28 -18.38
C LEU A 259 15.46 -0.65 -16.99
N LYS A 260 15.48 0.69 -16.91
CA LYS A 260 15.26 1.41 -15.65
C LYS A 260 13.88 1.06 -15.06
N ASN A 261 13.82 0.95 -13.74
CA ASN A 261 12.57 0.62 -13.06
C ASN A 261 11.56 1.77 -13.24
N ILE A 262 10.27 1.45 -13.35
CA ILE A 262 9.21 2.45 -13.56
C ILE A 262 8.09 2.30 -12.53
N THR A 263 7.56 3.44 -12.09
CA THR A 263 6.26 3.53 -11.41
C THR A 263 5.41 4.49 -12.21
N LEU A 264 4.22 4.04 -12.61
CA LEU A 264 3.30 4.81 -13.43
C LEU A 264 1.98 4.92 -12.68
N GLU A 265 1.52 6.13 -12.43
CA GLU A 265 0.16 6.43 -12.01
C GLU A 265 -0.52 7.20 -13.12
N THR A 266 -1.57 6.64 -13.70
CA THR A 266 -2.26 7.23 -14.85
C THR A 266 -3.74 7.46 -14.56
N GLY A 267 -4.47 7.95 -15.57
CA GLY A 267 -5.86 8.34 -15.42
C GLY A 267 -6.78 7.22 -14.94
N GLY A 268 -7.99 7.62 -14.55
CA GLY A 268 -9.05 6.74 -14.09
C GLY A 268 -10.40 7.04 -14.73
N LYS A 269 -11.29 6.05 -14.65
CA LYS A 269 -12.73 6.21 -14.88
C LYS A 269 -13.50 5.46 -13.81
N SER A 270 -13.17 5.81 -12.57
CA SER A 270 -13.54 5.08 -11.35
C SER A 270 -15.05 4.92 -11.24
N PRO A 271 -15.55 3.69 -11.04
CA PRO A 271 -16.97 3.42 -10.80
C PRO A 271 -17.36 3.71 -9.34
N LEU A 272 -18.57 4.22 -9.13
CA LEU A 272 -19.24 4.28 -7.84
C LEU A 272 -20.57 3.55 -7.95
N ILE A 273 -20.77 2.52 -7.13
CA ILE A 273 -21.96 1.65 -7.19
C ILE A 273 -22.84 1.95 -5.97
N VAL A 274 -24.12 2.27 -6.20
CA VAL A 274 -25.12 2.54 -5.17
C VAL A 274 -26.20 1.47 -5.22
N PHE A 275 -26.24 0.61 -4.20
CA PHE A 275 -27.31 -0.37 -4.02
C PHE A 275 -28.54 0.26 -3.36
N ASP A 276 -29.68 -0.40 -3.49
CA ASP A 276 -30.97 0.05 -2.95
C ASP A 276 -31.05 0.02 -1.42
N ASP A 277 -30.20 -0.79 -0.78
CA ASP A 277 -30.00 -0.84 0.66
C ASP A 277 -28.95 0.17 1.18
N ALA A 278 -28.42 1.05 0.33
CA ALA A 278 -27.54 2.12 0.75
C ALA A 278 -28.25 3.19 1.59
N GLU A 279 -27.51 3.85 2.48
CA GLU A 279 -27.95 5.14 3.01
C GLU A 279 -27.86 6.18 1.88
N LEU A 280 -28.99 6.46 1.23
CA LEU A 280 -29.03 7.18 -0.04
C LEU A 280 -28.51 8.61 0.09
N ASP A 281 -28.79 9.25 1.22
CA ASP A 281 -28.40 10.63 1.52
C ASP A 281 -26.87 10.77 1.64
N GLN A 282 -26.22 9.81 2.30
CA GLN A 282 -24.77 9.68 2.38
C GLN A 282 -24.16 9.32 1.02
N ALA A 283 -24.78 8.40 0.27
CA ALA A 283 -24.30 8.04 -1.06
C ALA A 283 -24.28 9.26 -2.00
N ILE A 284 -25.29 10.13 -1.93
CA ILE A 284 -25.33 11.39 -2.69
C ILE A 284 -24.18 12.33 -2.26
N LYS A 285 -24.02 12.55 -0.95
CA LYS A 285 -22.98 13.46 -0.40
C LYS A 285 -21.57 12.99 -0.78
N TRP A 286 -21.28 11.71 -0.62
CA TRP A 286 -19.99 11.15 -0.99
C TRP A 286 -19.79 11.05 -2.51
N THR A 287 -20.85 10.91 -3.30
CA THR A 287 -20.75 11.03 -4.77
C THR A 287 -20.32 12.45 -5.16
N HIS A 288 -20.89 13.48 -4.52
CA HIS A 288 -20.46 14.87 -4.71
C HIS A 288 -18.99 15.06 -4.35
N VAL A 289 -18.54 14.62 -3.17
CA VAL A 289 -17.11 14.63 -2.80
C VAL A 289 -16.27 13.90 -3.85
N GLY A 290 -16.73 12.72 -4.27
CA GLY A 290 -16.04 11.87 -5.22
C GLY A 290 -15.80 12.46 -6.60
N ILE A 291 -16.61 13.44 -7.05
CA ILE A 291 -16.49 14.00 -8.41
C ILE A 291 -16.32 15.53 -8.47
N MET A 292 -16.70 16.26 -7.42
CA MET A 292 -16.62 17.71 -7.39
C MET A 292 -15.40 18.24 -6.63
N SER A 293 -14.77 17.43 -5.78
CA SER A 293 -13.53 17.81 -5.09
C SER A 293 -12.42 18.15 -6.08
N ASN A 294 -11.62 19.18 -5.74
CA ASN A 294 -10.57 19.74 -6.60
C ASN A 294 -11.06 20.01 -8.05
N MET A 295 -12.32 20.42 -8.17
CA MET A 295 -13.00 20.70 -9.43
C MET A 295 -13.00 19.51 -10.40
N GLY A 296 -13.05 18.28 -9.85
CA GLY A 296 -13.02 17.01 -10.58
C GLY A 296 -11.66 16.67 -11.22
N GLN A 297 -10.62 17.46 -10.94
CA GLN A 297 -9.25 17.24 -11.40
C GLN A 297 -8.52 16.24 -10.49
N VAL A 298 -9.11 15.06 -10.33
CA VAL A 298 -8.62 13.96 -9.49
C VAL A 298 -8.62 12.68 -10.32
N CYS A 299 -7.51 11.95 -10.34
CA CYS A 299 -7.38 10.73 -11.14
C CYS A 299 -8.34 9.62 -10.66
N THR A 300 -8.63 9.58 -9.36
CA THR A 300 -9.60 8.66 -8.74
C THR A 300 -11.04 9.15 -8.78
N SER A 301 -11.33 10.32 -9.36
CA SER A 301 -12.69 10.86 -9.49
C SER A 301 -13.71 9.79 -9.87
N THR A 302 -14.72 9.59 -9.02
CA THR A 302 -15.80 8.61 -9.23
C THR A 302 -16.79 9.13 -10.28
N SER A 303 -16.32 9.14 -11.52
CA SER A 303 -16.94 9.82 -12.66
C SER A 303 -17.94 8.95 -13.43
N ARG A 304 -18.03 7.66 -13.10
CA ARG A 304 -19.14 6.78 -13.50
C ARG A 304 -19.89 6.34 -12.26
N VAL A 305 -21.18 6.64 -12.21
CA VAL A 305 -22.03 6.26 -11.10
C VAL A 305 -23.07 5.26 -11.59
N TYR A 306 -23.10 4.09 -10.97
CA TYR A 306 -24.07 3.03 -11.22
C TYR A 306 -25.03 2.97 -10.03
N VAL A 307 -26.32 3.18 -10.26
CA VAL A 307 -27.32 3.22 -9.18
C VAL A 307 -28.40 2.18 -9.43
N GLN A 308 -28.80 1.43 -8.41
CA GLN A 308 -29.79 0.37 -8.57
C GLN A 308 -31.17 0.94 -8.95
N GLU A 309 -31.89 0.28 -9.86
CA GLU A 309 -33.09 0.83 -10.52
C GLU A 309 -34.16 1.38 -9.56
N SER A 310 -34.33 0.75 -8.39
CA SER A 310 -35.35 1.10 -7.40
C SER A 310 -35.10 2.45 -6.72
N VAL A 311 -33.86 2.95 -6.75
CA VAL A 311 -33.46 4.24 -6.15
C VAL A 311 -32.87 5.24 -7.16
N TYR A 312 -32.80 4.87 -8.45
CA TYR A 312 -32.16 5.66 -9.51
C TYR A 312 -32.69 7.10 -9.61
N SER A 313 -34.00 7.28 -9.78
CA SER A 313 -34.59 8.62 -9.96
C SER A 313 -34.35 9.52 -8.75
N LYS A 314 -34.58 8.99 -7.54
CA LYS A 314 -34.35 9.70 -6.28
C LYS A 314 -32.88 10.11 -6.12
N PHE A 315 -31.95 9.25 -6.54
CA PHE A 315 -30.53 9.56 -6.49
C PHE A 315 -30.15 10.68 -7.46
N VAL A 316 -30.61 10.62 -8.71
CA VAL A 316 -30.29 11.64 -9.73
C VAL A 316 -30.81 13.01 -9.32
N ASP A 317 -32.07 13.08 -8.88
CA ASP A 317 -32.68 14.32 -8.39
C ASP A 317 -31.97 14.83 -7.13
N GLY A 318 -31.70 13.94 -6.16
CA GLY A 318 -31.01 14.29 -4.93
C GLY A 318 -29.58 14.79 -5.16
N LEU A 319 -28.83 14.18 -6.08
CA LEU A 319 -27.49 14.63 -6.43
C LEU A 319 -27.50 15.99 -7.13
N LYS A 320 -28.46 16.23 -8.03
CA LYS A 320 -28.65 17.54 -8.66
C LYS A 320 -28.90 18.62 -7.61
N ASP A 321 -29.82 18.39 -6.69
CA ASP A 321 -30.17 19.36 -5.63
C ASP A 321 -29.00 19.59 -4.67
N TYR A 322 -28.29 18.53 -4.29
CA TYR A 322 -27.12 18.64 -3.42
C TYR A 322 -25.97 19.39 -4.09
N VAL A 323 -25.68 19.11 -5.37
CA VAL A 323 -24.66 19.85 -6.13
C VAL A 323 -24.98 21.35 -6.18
N GLN A 324 -26.25 21.71 -6.40
CA GLN A 324 -26.68 23.12 -6.44
C GLN A 324 -26.53 23.85 -5.11
N THR A 325 -26.67 23.15 -3.99
CA THR A 325 -26.64 23.75 -2.64
C THR A 325 -25.27 23.71 -1.99
N ALA A 326 -24.46 22.67 -2.25
CA ALA A 326 -23.14 22.48 -1.65
C ALA A 326 -22.00 23.13 -2.46
N THR A 327 -22.21 23.43 -3.74
CA THR A 327 -21.15 23.93 -4.64
C THR A 327 -21.26 25.44 -4.86
N VAL A 328 -20.27 26.18 -4.39
CA VAL A 328 -20.14 27.63 -4.58
C VAL A 328 -18.94 27.87 -5.49
N ILE A 329 -19.23 28.19 -6.75
CA ILE A 329 -18.22 28.53 -7.75
C ILE A 329 -17.77 29.96 -7.54
N GLY A 330 -16.46 30.21 -7.47
CA GLY A 330 -15.98 31.58 -7.26
C GLY A 330 -14.48 31.72 -7.16
N ASP A 331 -14.06 32.92 -6.75
CA ASP A 331 -12.66 33.25 -6.46
C ASP A 331 -12.08 32.24 -5.46
N PRO A 332 -10.97 31.55 -5.77
CA PRO A 332 -10.30 30.62 -4.85
C PRO A 332 -9.97 31.19 -3.46
N PHE A 333 -9.83 32.52 -3.35
CA PHE A 333 -9.52 33.19 -2.07
C PHE A 333 -10.75 33.65 -1.28
N ALA A 334 -11.95 33.53 -1.84
CA ALA A 334 -13.18 33.86 -1.12
C ALA A 334 -13.56 32.72 -0.15
N GLU A 335 -13.84 33.08 1.10
CA GLU A 335 -14.12 32.13 2.21
C GLU A 335 -15.22 31.11 1.91
N LYS A 336 -16.23 31.51 1.13
CA LYS A 336 -17.38 30.66 0.79
C LYS A 336 -17.18 29.81 -0.46
N THR A 337 -16.11 30.02 -1.22
CA THR A 337 -15.86 29.28 -2.45
C THR A 337 -15.52 27.84 -2.11
N SER A 338 -16.29 26.89 -2.66
CA SER A 338 -15.99 25.45 -2.60
C SER A 338 -15.58 24.87 -3.95
N HIS A 339 -15.61 25.67 -5.02
CA HIS A 339 -15.27 25.22 -6.37
C HIS A 339 -14.58 26.33 -7.18
N GLY A 340 -13.33 26.11 -7.56
CA GLY A 340 -12.54 27.06 -8.35
C GLY A 340 -12.61 26.85 -9.86
N PRO A 341 -11.74 27.50 -10.65
CA PRO A 341 -11.61 27.25 -12.07
C PRO A 341 -10.81 25.96 -12.37
N GLN A 342 -10.85 25.52 -13.62
CA GLN A 342 -9.94 24.51 -14.15
C GLN A 342 -8.55 25.10 -14.35
N VAL A 343 -7.49 24.30 -14.21
CA VAL A 343 -6.10 24.79 -14.18
C VAL A 343 -5.66 25.59 -15.41
N SER A 344 -6.26 25.34 -16.58
CA SER A 344 -5.80 25.94 -17.83
C SER A 344 -6.89 26.00 -18.90
N LYS A 345 -6.69 26.89 -19.88
CA LYS A 345 -7.56 26.98 -21.07
C LYS A 345 -7.67 25.64 -21.81
N ILE A 346 -6.57 24.89 -21.94
CA ILE A 346 -6.56 23.59 -22.64
C ILE A 346 -7.50 22.60 -21.93
N GLN A 347 -7.43 22.54 -20.59
CA GLN A 347 -8.28 21.65 -19.82
C GLN A 347 -9.75 22.11 -19.85
N PHE A 348 -9.97 23.42 -19.77
CA PHE A 348 -11.28 24.04 -19.91
C PHE A 348 -11.96 23.70 -21.26
N ASP A 349 -11.25 23.93 -22.37
CA ASP A 349 -11.74 23.64 -23.72
C ASP A 349 -12.01 22.14 -23.90
N LYS A 350 -11.14 21.28 -23.32
CA LYS A 350 -11.31 19.81 -23.33
C LYS A 350 -12.64 19.44 -22.67
N ILE A 351 -12.91 19.92 -21.45
CA ILE A 351 -14.12 19.57 -20.71
C ILE A 351 -15.38 20.05 -21.45
N LEU A 352 -15.39 21.28 -21.97
CA LEU A 352 -16.50 21.78 -22.78
C LEU A 352 -16.74 20.93 -24.02
N LYS A 353 -15.69 20.43 -24.67
CA LYS A 353 -15.82 19.48 -25.78
C LYS A 353 -16.46 18.16 -25.34
N TYR A 354 -16.10 17.60 -24.18
CA TYR A 354 -16.74 16.37 -23.67
C TYR A 354 -18.22 16.57 -23.34
N ILE A 355 -18.60 17.77 -22.88
CA ILE A 355 -20.01 18.12 -22.66
C ILE A 355 -20.79 18.07 -23.97
N GLU A 356 -20.26 18.65 -25.05
CA GLU A 356 -20.90 18.59 -26.36
C GLU A 356 -20.95 17.18 -26.94
N ILE A 357 -19.90 16.37 -26.72
CA ILE A 357 -19.90 14.95 -27.08
C ILE A 357 -21.04 14.23 -26.36
N GLY A 358 -21.20 14.42 -25.05
CA GLY A 358 -22.27 13.80 -24.26
C GLY A 358 -23.67 14.12 -24.79
N LYS A 359 -23.92 15.39 -25.13
CA LYS A 359 -25.17 15.83 -25.76
C LYS A 359 -25.37 15.16 -27.13
N SER A 360 -24.32 15.12 -27.96
CA SER A 360 -24.39 14.58 -29.32
C SER A 360 -24.58 13.06 -29.39
N GLU A 361 -24.09 12.32 -28.39
CA GLU A 361 -24.25 10.87 -28.27
C GLU A 361 -25.57 10.46 -27.62
N GLY A 362 -26.38 11.44 -27.18
CA GLY A 362 -27.75 11.22 -26.68
C GLY A 362 -27.88 11.04 -25.17
N ALA A 363 -26.85 11.40 -24.38
CA ALA A 363 -26.98 11.40 -22.92
C ALA A 363 -27.82 12.60 -22.44
N THR A 364 -28.59 12.42 -21.37
CA THR A 364 -29.45 13.47 -20.82
C THR A 364 -28.64 14.39 -19.90
N LEU A 365 -28.47 15.65 -20.29
CA LEU A 365 -27.85 16.68 -19.43
C LEU A 365 -28.83 17.11 -18.33
N VAL A 366 -28.54 16.73 -17.09
CA VAL A 366 -29.38 16.99 -15.90
C VAL A 366 -29.09 18.36 -15.29
N ALA A 367 -27.80 18.73 -15.21
CA ALA A 367 -27.34 19.98 -14.62
C ALA A 367 -26.00 20.42 -15.22
N GLY A 368 -25.74 21.73 -15.18
CA GLY A 368 -24.49 22.34 -15.63
C GLY A 368 -24.31 22.30 -17.15
N GLY A 369 -23.12 21.90 -17.59
CA GLY A 369 -22.81 21.71 -19.00
C GLY A 369 -22.45 22.99 -19.77
N LYS A 370 -21.93 24.00 -19.08
CA LYS A 370 -21.48 25.27 -19.67
C LYS A 370 -20.42 25.98 -18.82
N ARG A 371 -19.85 27.05 -19.38
CA ARG A 371 -19.00 28.01 -18.68
C ARG A 371 -19.78 28.71 -17.57
N HIS A 372 -19.12 28.94 -16.44
CA HIS A 372 -19.59 29.86 -15.40
C HIS A 372 -18.87 31.21 -15.50
N GLY A 373 -19.62 32.32 -15.53
CA GLY A 373 -19.05 33.67 -15.67
C GLY A 373 -18.42 33.95 -17.05
N GLU A 374 -17.78 35.13 -17.17
CA GLU A 374 -17.19 35.60 -18.44
C GLU A 374 -15.66 35.47 -18.49
N LYS A 375 -15.02 35.34 -17.32
CA LYS A 375 -13.56 35.35 -17.16
C LYS A 375 -13.11 34.17 -16.30
N GLY A 376 -11.91 33.67 -16.55
CA GLY A 376 -11.35 32.51 -15.88
C GLY A 376 -11.92 31.21 -16.42
N PHE A 377 -11.29 30.11 -16.05
CA PHE A 377 -11.57 28.79 -16.61
C PHE A 377 -12.63 28.03 -15.80
N PHE A 378 -13.72 28.70 -15.42
CA PHE A 378 -14.78 28.13 -14.58
C PHE A 378 -15.82 27.36 -15.38
N ILE A 379 -16.13 26.14 -14.93
CA ILE A 379 -17.13 25.25 -15.53
C ILE A 379 -18.17 24.91 -14.48
N GLU A 380 -19.44 24.91 -14.87
CA GLU A 380 -20.51 24.46 -13.98
C GLU A 380 -20.41 22.93 -13.74
N PRO A 381 -20.54 22.46 -12.49
CA PRO A 381 -20.69 21.05 -12.17
C PRO A 381 -21.71 20.38 -13.09
N THR A 382 -21.25 19.37 -13.82
CA THR A 382 -22.00 18.78 -14.93
C THR A 382 -22.43 17.35 -14.60
N ILE A 383 -23.73 17.10 -14.72
CA ILE A 383 -24.35 15.80 -14.45
C ILE A 383 -25.03 15.31 -15.72
N PHE A 384 -24.60 14.15 -16.22
CA PHE A 384 -25.30 13.40 -17.25
C PHE A 384 -26.00 12.17 -16.65
N SER A 385 -27.23 11.92 -17.08
CA SER A 385 -28.00 10.70 -16.80
C SER A 385 -28.31 9.96 -18.10
N ASP A 386 -28.92 8.77 -17.98
CA ASP A 386 -29.30 7.91 -19.11
C ASP A 386 -28.13 7.58 -20.06
N SER A 387 -26.89 7.57 -19.55
CA SER A 387 -25.74 7.18 -20.36
C SER A 387 -25.72 5.67 -20.62
N ASN A 388 -25.31 5.28 -21.82
CA ASN A 388 -24.96 3.90 -22.13
C ASN A 388 -23.45 3.71 -22.05
N ASP A 389 -23.01 2.47 -21.79
CA ASP A 389 -21.59 2.19 -21.54
C ASP A 389 -20.70 2.39 -22.77
N SER A 390 -21.27 2.43 -23.99
CA SER A 390 -20.50 2.66 -25.22
C SER A 390 -20.20 4.13 -25.52
N MET A 391 -20.85 5.06 -24.82
CA MET A 391 -20.64 6.50 -24.99
C MET A 391 -19.20 6.90 -24.61
N THR A 392 -18.63 7.83 -25.36
CA THR A 392 -17.29 8.37 -25.13
C THR A 392 -17.15 8.93 -23.71
N ILE A 393 -18.19 9.64 -23.23
CA ILE A 393 -18.21 10.23 -21.88
C ILE A 393 -18.26 9.18 -20.75
N ALA A 394 -18.68 7.94 -21.05
CA ALA A 394 -18.63 6.81 -20.12
C ALA A 394 -17.25 6.11 -20.17
N ARG A 395 -16.57 6.10 -21.32
CA ARG A 395 -15.29 5.36 -21.48
C ARG A 395 -14.05 6.19 -21.15
N GLU A 396 -14.06 7.49 -21.44
CA GLU A 396 -12.87 8.33 -21.38
C GLU A 396 -12.82 9.24 -20.15
N GLU A 397 -11.61 9.48 -19.65
CA GLU A 397 -11.34 10.40 -18.57
C GLU A 397 -11.46 11.87 -19.02
N VAL A 398 -12.46 12.56 -18.47
CA VAL A 398 -12.71 13.99 -18.73
C VAL A 398 -11.75 14.86 -17.92
N PHE A 399 -11.56 14.52 -16.63
CA PHE A 399 -10.71 15.22 -15.66
C PHE A 399 -11.21 16.64 -15.31
N GLY A 400 -12.49 16.73 -14.98
CA GLY A 400 -13.22 17.95 -14.61
C GLY A 400 -14.48 17.60 -13.83
N PRO A 401 -15.31 18.59 -13.45
CA PRO A 401 -16.46 18.38 -12.57
C PRO A 401 -17.63 17.78 -13.37
N PHE A 402 -17.47 16.53 -13.80
CA PHE A 402 -18.27 15.87 -14.82
C PHE A 402 -18.56 14.42 -14.41
N VAL A 403 -19.85 14.10 -14.22
CA VAL A 403 -20.30 12.75 -13.84
C VAL A 403 -21.29 12.18 -14.86
N VAL A 404 -21.22 10.87 -15.09
CA VAL A 404 -22.24 10.11 -15.82
C VAL A 404 -22.92 9.10 -14.90
N ILE A 405 -24.25 9.01 -14.97
CA ILE A 405 -25.06 8.16 -14.08
C ILE A 405 -25.91 7.20 -14.89
N SER A 406 -25.76 5.90 -14.63
CA SER A 406 -26.51 4.83 -15.31
C SER A 406 -27.19 3.90 -14.29
N PRO A 407 -28.40 3.40 -14.58
CA PRO A 407 -29.07 2.43 -13.72
C PRO A 407 -28.45 1.03 -13.88
N PHE A 408 -28.57 0.17 -12.87
CA PHE A 408 -28.32 -1.28 -12.97
C PHE A 408 -29.40 -2.09 -12.22
N LYS A 409 -29.50 -3.40 -12.50
CA LYS A 409 -30.51 -4.28 -11.90
C LYS A 409 -29.95 -5.28 -10.88
N THR A 410 -28.80 -5.87 -11.17
CA THR A 410 -28.21 -6.96 -10.36
C THR A 410 -26.79 -6.63 -9.91
N GLU A 411 -26.34 -7.27 -8.83
CA GLU A 411 -24.97 -7.15 -8.30
C GLU A 411 -23.94 -7.52 -9.38
N GLU A 412 -24.20 -8.62 -10.10
CA GLU A 412 -23.34 -9.14 -11.18
C GLU A 412 -23.24 -8.16 -12.36
N GLU A 413 -24.35 -7.54 -12.75
CA GLU A 413 -24.37 -6.51 -13.79
C GLU A 413 -23.53 -5.30 -13.36
N ALA A 414 -23.70 -4.82 -12.13
CA ALA A 414 -22.97 -3.65 -11.62
C ALA A 414 -21.46 -3.89 -11.63
N VAL A 415 -21.00 -5.05 -11.14
CA VAL A 415 -19.58 -5.44 -11.13
C VAL A 415 -19.04 -5.57 -12.56
N THR A 416 -19.77 -6.24 -13.45
CA THR A 416 -19.37 -6.42 -14.85
C THR A 416 -19.15 -5.07 -15.54
N ARG A 417 -20.09 -4.14 -15.37
CA ARG A 417 -20.01 -2.79 -15.98
C ARG A 417 -18.97 -1.90 -15.32
N ALA A 418 -18.79 -2.02 -14.01
CA ALA A 418 -17.72 -1.34 -13.27
C ALA A 418 -16.34 -1.72 -13.84
N ASN A 419 -16.13 -3.01 -14.10
CA ASN A 419 -14.87 -3.57 -14.60
C ASN A 419 -14.68 -3.43 -16.11
N ASP A 420 -15.76 -3.26 -16.90
CA ASP A 420 -15.67 -2.97 -18.34
C ASP A 420 -15.15 -1.54 -18.57
N THR A 421 -13.83 -1.43 -18.48
CA THR A 421 -13.06 -0.23 -18.76
C THR A 421 -11.58 -0.62 -18.87
N GLN A 422 -10.79 0.20 -19.57
CA GLN A 422 -9.34 0.02 -19.61
C GLN A 422 -8.63 0.48 -18.32
N TYR A 423 -9.35 1.22 -17.47
CA TYR A 423 -8.84 1.81 -16.23
C TYR A 423 -9.11 0.91 -15.02
N GLY A 424 -8.44 1.17 -13.91
CA GLY A 424 -8.61 0.44 -12.66
C GLY A 424 -7.97 1.15 -11.47
N LEU A 425 -8.23 2.46 -11.33
CA LEU A 425 -7.57 3.26 -10.29
C LEU A 425 -8.32 3.21 -8.96
N GLY A 426 -9.47 3.89 -8.86
CA GLY A 426 -10.34 3.86 -7.69
C GLY A 426 -11.71 3.24 -8.00
N ALA A 427 -12.46 2.91 -6.96
CA ALA A 427 -13.86 2.53 -7.03
C ALA A 427 -14.56 2.78 -5.67
N ALA A 428 -15.87 2.99 -5.67
CA ALA A 428 -16.65 3.12 -4.44
C ALA A 428 -17.91 2.25 -4.45
N VAL A 429 -18.30 1.73 -3.30
CA VAL A 429 -19.47 0.85 -3.13
C VAL A 429 -20.30 1.33 -1.95
N PHE A 430 -21.58 1.61 -2.18
CA PHE A 430 -22.53 2.05 -1.16
C PHE A 430 -23.59 0.97 -0.93
N THR A 431 -23.61 0.41 0.28
CA THR A 431 -24.56 -0.62 0.74
C THR A 431 -24.47 -0.75 2.27
N GLN A 432 -25.59 -1.05 2.93
CA GLN A 432 -25.61 -1.43 4.35
C GLN A 432 -25.35 -2.93 4.58
N ASN A 433 -25.29 -3.73 3.51
CA ASN A 433 -25.02 -5.15 3.61
C ASN A 433 -23.51 -5.43 3.60
N ILE A 434 -22.96 -5.81 4.76
CA ILE A 434 -21.53 -6.07 4.94
C ILE A 434 -20.99 -7.18 4.02
N ALA A 435 -21.77 -8.25 3.80
CA ALA A 435 -21.35 -9.35 2.93
C ALA A 435 -21.28 -8.90 1.47
N LYS A 436 -22.27 -8.12 1.02
CA LYS A 436 -22.28 -7.51 -0.31
C LYS A 436 -21.11 -6.55 -0.49
N ALA A 437 -20.86 -5.67 0.49
CA ALA A 437 -19.74 -4.74 0.45
C ALA A 437 -18.41 -5.46 0.19
N HIS A 438 -18.09 -6.50 0.97
CA HIS A 438 -16.85 -7.24 0.80
C HIS A 438 -16.79 -8.06 -0.50
N ARG A 439 -17.90 -8.68 -0.94
CA ARG A 439 -17.93 -9.41 -2.23
C ARG A 439 -17.69 -8.47 -3.39
N VAL A 440 -18.45 -7.38 -3.48
CA VAL A 440 -18.33 -6.41 -4.57
C VAL A 440 -16.94 -5.76 -4.57
N SER A 441 -16.41 -5.39 -3.39
CA SER A 441 -15.06 -4.85 -3.30
C SER A 441 -13.95 -5.83 -3.70
N ALA A 442 -14.15 -7.13 -3.49
CA ALA A 442 -13.19 -8.15 -3.93
C ALA A 442 -13.20 -8.38 -5.45
N GLU A 443 -14.35 -8.19 -6.09
CA GLU A 443 -14.53 -8.43 -7.53
C GLU A 443 -14.21 -7.20 -8.40
N ILE A 444 -14.28 -5.98 -7.87
CA ILE A 444 -13.93 -4.77 -8.63
C ILE A 444 -12.41 -4.71 -8.87
N GLU A 445 -12.02 -4.57 -10.13
CA GLU A 445 -10.63 -4.48 -10.57
C GLU A 445 -10.09 -3.04 -10.44
N ALA A 446 -9.92 -2.59 -9.19
CA ALA A 446 -9.38 -1.26 -8.87
C ALA A 446 -8.26 -1.33 -7.82
N GLY A 447 -7.37 -0.33 -7.86
CA GLY A 447 -6.30 -0.12 -6.90
C GLY A 447 -6.78 0.19 -5.49
N MET A 448 -7.84 0.98 -5.41
CA MET A 448 -8.47 1.43 -4.18
C MET A 448 -9.98 1.21 -4.29
N VAL A 449 -10.59 0.67 -3.24
CA VAL A 449 -12.04 0.52 -3.13
C VAL A 449 -12.52 1.12 -1.82
N TRP A 450 -13.37 2.14 -1.90
CA TRP A 450 -14.04 2.74 -0.75
C TRP A 450 -15.39 2.07 -0.52
N ILE A 451 -15.72 1.75 0.73
CA ILE A 451 -17.04 1.23 1.12
C ILE A 451 -17.72 2.30 1.96
N ASN A 452 -18.87 2.79 1.49
CA ASN A 452 -19.66 3.85 2.13
C ASN A 452 -18.91 5.20 2.32
N SER A 453 -17.87 5.44 1.51
CA SER A 453 -17.18 6.73 1.35
C SER A 453 -16.66 6.87 -0.09
N SER A 454 -16.00 7.97 -0.41
CA SER A 454 -15.32 8.15 -1.71
C SER A 454 -14.20 9.17 -1.59
N ASN A 455 -13.04 8.85 -2.17
CA ASN A 455 -11.87 9.74 -2.30
C ASN A 455 -11.26 10.27 -0.99
N ASP A 456 -11.59 9.70 0.16
CA ASP A 456 -10.77 9.89 1.35
C ASP A 456 -9.42 9.18 1.18
N SER A 457 -8.33 9.88 1.46
CA SER A 457 -6.95 9.40 1.36
C SER A 457 -6.31 9.28 2.74
N HIS A 458 -5.32 8.40 2.84
CA HIS A 458 -4.44 8.36 4.00
C HIS A 458 -3.04 7.94 3.55
N TYR A 459 -2.02 8.70 3.92
CA TYR A 459 -0.62 8.51 3.52
C TYR A 459 -0.04 7.13 3.88
N GLY A 460 -0.65 6.42 4.84
CA GLY A 460 -0.31 5.05 5.21
C GLY A 460 -0.94 3.95 4.33
N ILE A 461 -1.92 4.26 3.49
CA ILE A 461 -2.63 3.31 2.62
C ILE A 461 -2.05 3.41 1.20
N PRO A 462 -1.70 2.29 0.54
CA PRO A 462 -1.12 2.34 -0.80
C PRO A 462 -2.13 2.89 -1.81
N PHE A 463 -1.63 3.72 -2.71
CA PHE A 463 -2.37 4.30 -3.82
C PHE A 463 -1.77 3.82 -5.12
N GLY A 464 -2.58 3.25 -6.02
CA GLY A 464 -2.16 3.08 -7.40
C GLY A 464 -2.95 2.08 -8.23
N GLY A 465 -2.85 2.19 -9.55
CA GLY A 465 -3.80 1.55 -10.47
C GLY A 465 -3.59 0.06 -10.78
N TYR A 466 -4.67 -0.55 -11.25
CA TYR A 466 -4.70 -1.78 -12.05
C TYR A 466 -4.73 -1.43 -13.55
N LYS A 467 -4.57 -2.42 -14.43
CA LYS A 467 -4.73 -2.29 -15.89
C LYS A 467 -3.92 -1.11 -16.48
N GLN A 468 -4.54 -0.23 -17.27
CA GLN A 468 -3.89 0.96 -17.83
C GLN A 468 -3.93 2.18 -16.90
N SER A 469 -4.35 2.02 -15.64
CA SER A 469 -4.26 3.08 -14.63
C SER A 469 -2.94 3.10 -13.88
N GLY A 470 -2.05 2.13 -14.09
CA GLY A 470 -0.69 2.25 -13.56
C GLY A 470 0.06 0.94 -13.38
N ILE A 471 1.31 1.11 -12.93
CA ILE A 471 2.24 0.05 -12.51
C ILE A 471 2.95 0.53 -11.24
N GLY A 472 2.87 -0.27 -10.17
CA GLY A 472 3.44 0.07 -8.87
C GLY A 472 2.43 0.75 -7.95
N ARG A 473 2.89 1.19 -6.79
CA ARG A 473 2.09 1.90 -5.79
C ARG A 473 2.88 3.05 -5.19
N GLU A 474 2.17 4.13 -4.91
CA GLU A 474 2.61 5.24 -4.07
C GLU A 474 1.99 5.11 -2.68
N LEU A 475 2.42 5.94 -1.74
CA LEU A 475 1.98 5.89 -0.35
C LEU A 475 2.24 4.53 0.36
N GLY A 476 1.98 4.52 1.67
CA GLY A 476 2.16 3.33 2.50
C GLY A 476 3.60 2.78 2.52
N SER A 477 3.77 1.59 3.07
CA SER A 477 5.05 0.88 3.02
C SER A 477 5.39 0.35 1.61
N TYR A 478 4.38 0.19 0.76
CA TYR A 478 4.52 -0.32 -0.61
C TYR A 478 5.39 0.59 -1.49
N ALA A 479 5.25 1.91 -1.37
CA ALA A 479 6.06 2.85 -2.13
C ALA A 479 7.57 2.70 -1.87
N LEU A 480 7.98 2.33 -0.65
CA LEU A 480 9.40 2.14 -0.31
C LEU A 480 10.06 1.06 -1.17
N SER A 481 9.32 0.00 -1.47
CA SER A 481 9.79 -1.09 -2.33
C SER A 481 10.03 -0.62 -3.76
N ALA A 482 9.25 0.35 -4.25
CA ALA A 482 9.44 0.94 -5.57
C ALA A 482 10.74 1.76 -5.67
N TYR A 483 11.33 2.16 -4.55
CA TYR A 483 12.54 3.00 -4.44
C TYR A 483 13.75 2.25 -3.86
N SER A 484 13.65 0.94 -3.72
CA SER A 484 14.74 0.07 -3.25
C SER A 484 15.03 -1.05 -4.24
N GLN A 485 16.28 -1.51 -4.26
CA GLN A 485 16.69 -2.76 -4.88
C GLN A 485 17.14 -3.76 -3.82
N VAL A 486 16.76 -5.02 -4.00
CA VAL A 486 17.13 -6.09 -3.06
C VAL A 486 18.45 -6.72 -3.48
N LYS A 487 19.44 -6.67 -2.60
CA LYS A 487 20.71 -7.39 -2.76
C LYS A 487 20.74 -8.60 -1.84
N ALA A 488 20.85 -9.80 -2.41
CA ALA A 488 21.14 -11.02 -1.65
C ALA A 488 22.65 -11.16 -1.41
N VAL A 489 23.04 -11.37 -0.16
CA VAL A 489 24.43 -11.63 0.26
C VAL A 489 24.52 -13.05 0.77
N HIS A 490 25.49 -13.79 0.25
CA HIS A 490 25.73 -15.18 0.58
C HIS A 490 27.08 -15.28 1.28
N VAL A 491 27.08 -15.67 2.55
CA VAL A 491 28.29 -15.87 3.35
C VAL A 491 28.48 -17.37 3.53
N ASN A 492 29.54 -17.90 2.92
CA ASN A 492 29.97 -19.27 3.20
C ASN A 492 30.65 -19.31 4.57
N LEU A 493 30.09 -20.08 5.49
CA LEU A 493 30.63 -20.36 6.81
C LEU A 493 31.33 -21.72 6.88
N GLY A 494 31.23 -22.55 5.83
CA GLY A 494 31.89 -23.85 5.72
C GLY A 494 33.31 -23.78 5.14
N ASN A 495 34.15 -24.76 5.48
CA ASN A 495 35.55 -24.86 5.04
C ASN A 495 35.76 -25.69 3.77
N VAL A 496 34.70 -26.22 3.15
CA VAL A 496 34.78 -27.09 1.98
C VAL A 496 33.91 -26.50 0.89
N ALA A 497 34.49 -26.25 -0.29
CA ALA A 497 33.69 -25.97 -1.47
C ALA A 497 32.77 -27.18 -1.70
N PRO A 498 31.44 -27.02 -1.74
CA PRO A 498 30.56 -28.16 -1.97
C PRO A 498 31.02 -28.86 -3.26
N PRO A 499 31.08 -30.20 -3.30
CA PRO A 499 31.35 -30.89 -4.55
C PRO A 499 30.37 -30.33 -5.58
N ARG A 500 30.87 -29.87 -6.74
CA ARG A 500 30.01 -29.47 -7.85
C ARG A 500 29.02 -30.61 -8.03
N SER A 501 27.72 -30.33 -7.83
CA SER A 501 26.69 -31.37 -7.82
C SER A 501 26.94 -32.34 -8.97
N PRO A 502 26.82 -33.67 -8.75
CA PRO A 502 26.93 -34.60 -9.85
C PRO A 502 25.94 -34.14 -10.92
N THR A 503 26.43 -33.92 -12.13
CA THR A 503 25.60 -33.61 -13.29
C THR A 503 24.45 -34.60 -13.28
N LEU A 504 23.23 -34.13 -13.01
CA LEU A 504 22.02 -34.88 -13.33
C LEU A 504 22.00 -34.95 -14.87
N THR A 505 22.74 -35.92 -15.42
CA THR A 505 22.51 -36.40 -16.78
C THR A 505 21.12 -36.99 -16.78
N TYR A 506 20.12 -36.14 -17.07
CA TYR A 506 18.89 -36.60 -17.67
C TYR A 506 19.28 -37.20 -19.02
N THR A 507 19.58 -38.50 -19.01
CA THR A 507 19.62 -39.28 -20.25
C THR A 507 18.18 -39.27 -20.76
N THR A 508 17.86 -38.35 -21.66
CA THR A 508 16.61 -38.33 -22.39
C THR A 508 16.58 -39.55 -23.32
N GLY A 509 16.22 -40.70 -22.76
CA GLY A 509 15.73 -41.85 -23.51
C GLY A 509 14.34 -41.55 -24.05
N LEU A 510 14.21 -40.60 -24.96
CA LEU A 510 13.00 -40.38 -25.74
C LEU A 510 13.30 -40.70 -27.21
N SER A 511 13.28 -41.99 -27.56
CA SER A 511 13.10 -42.40 -28.95
C SER A 511 11.63 -42.17 -29.34
N MET A 512 11.28 -40.93 -29.69
CA MET A 512 10.03 -40.67 -30.42
C MET A 512 10.28 -40.87 -31.91
N ALA A 513 9.79 -41.99 -32.43
CA ALA A 513 9.60 -42.21 -33.86
C ALA A 513 8.49 -41.27 -34.36
N ILE A 514 8.86 -40.08 -34.83
CA ILE A 514 7.98 -39.21 -35.60
C ILE A 514 8.02 -39.70 -37.06
N ARG A 515 6.99 -40.45 -37.48
CA ARG A 515 6.67 -40.61 -38.91
C ARG A 515 5.98 -39.32 -39.38
N SER A 516 6.74 -38.38 -39.94
CA SER A 516 6.14 -37.33 -40.77
C SER A 516 6.07 -37.82 -42.22
N ARG A 517 4.85 -37.79 -42.78
CA ARG A 517 4.64 -37.81 -44.23
C ARG A 517 4.68 -36.35 -44.69
N SER A 518 5.73 -35.96 -45.40
CA SER A 518 5.66 -34.82 -46.31
C SER A 518 6.61 -35.06 -47.49
N ALA A 519 6.00 -35.39 -48.63
CA ALA A 519 6.66 -35.35 -49.93
C ALA A 519 6.81 -33.89 -50.36
N LEU A 520 8.03 -33.48 -50.76
CA LEU A 520 8.37 -32.85 -52.05
C LEU A 520 9.67 -32.02 -51.99
N ARG A 521 10.60 -32.45 -52.85
CA ARG A 521 11.60 -31.70 -53.67
C ARG A 521 12.78 -30.93 -53.03
N SER A 522 13.94 -31.58 -53.14
CA SER A 522 15.26 -31.15 -53.68
C SER A 522 15.60 -29.65 -53.74
N SER A 523 16.78 -29.22 -53.23
CA SER A 523 18.04 -29.29 -53.99
C SER A 523 19.32 -29.28 -53.12
N ARG A 524 20.42 -29.73 -53.75
CA ARG A 524 21.76 -30.15 -53.27
C ARG A 524 22.60 -28.99 -52.64
N LEU A 525 23.57 -29.22 -51.75
CA LEU A 525 24.93 -29.70 -52.06
C LEU A 525 25.76 -30.04 -50.79
N ASN A 526 26.59 -31.10 -50.94
CA ASN A 526 27.80 -31.57 -50.22
C ASN A 526 28.44 -30.64 -49.16
N THR A 527 28.96 -31.15 -48.03
CA THR A 527 30.20 -31.97 -47.94
C THR A 527 30.24 -32.91 -46.72
N ARG A 528 30.97 -34.03 -46.85
CA ARG A 528 31.20 -35.08 -45.83
C ARG A 528 32.25 -34.67 -44.77
N PRO A 529 32.22 -35.28 -43.57
CA PRO A 529 33.42 -35.59 -42.81
C PRO A 529 33.66 -37.11 -42.63
N ILE A 530 34.91 -37.41 -42.34
CA ILE A 530 35.58 -38.72 -42.31
C ILE A 530 35.33 -39.45 -40.98
N SER A 531 35.24 -40.77 -41.09
CA SER A 531 35.02 -41.80 -40.06
C SER A 531 36.26 -42.14 -39.24
N HIS A 532 36.09 -42.49 -37.96
CA HIS A 532 36.84 -43.56 -37.30
C HIS A 532 35.93 -44.39 -36.39
N SER A 533 36.07 -45.71 -36.52
CA SER A 533 35.29 -46.79 -35.94
C SER A 533 36.14 -47.61 -34.97
N ALA A 534 35.57 -48.06 -33.85
CA ALA A 534 35.86 -49.34 -33.21
C ALA A 534 34.70 -49.62 -32.23
N ASP A 535 33.73 -50.46 -32.57
CA ASP A 535 33.69 -51.93 -32.47
C ASP A 535 33.11 -52.40 -31.11
N ARG A 536 31.97 -53.10 -31.18
CA ARG A 536 31.13 -53.53 -30.04
C ARG A 536 31.31 -55.03 -29.80
N GLY A 537 31.60 -55.41 -28.55
CA GLY A 537 31.37 -56.77 -28.04
C GLY A 537 29.91 -56.98 -27.58
N PRO A 538 29.47 -58.24 -27.39
CA PRO A 538 28.05 -58.61 -27.34
C PRO A 538 27.40 -58.39 -25.97
N LEU A 539 26.10 -58.09 -26.00
CA LEU A 539 25.22 -57.95 -24.81
C LEU A 539 24.88 -59.33 -24.21
N PRO A 540 24.82 -59.47 -22.87
CA PRO A 540 24.15 -60.58 -22.20
C PRO A 540 22.64 -60.30 -22.02
N PRO A 541 21.82 -61.35 -21.77
CA PRO A 541 20.37 -61.32 -21.95
C PRO A 541 19.60 -60.71 -20.77
N GLU A 542 18.38 -60.25 -21.08
CA GLU A 542 17.40 -59.73 -20.12
C GLU A 542 17.12 -60.68 -18.97
N GLY A 543 17.18 -60.16 -17.73
CA GLY A 543 16.77 -60.85 -16.51
C GLY A 543 16.41 -59.83 -15.42
N CYS A 544 15.17 -59.94 -14.92
CA CYS A 544 14.52 -59.21 -13.81
C CYS A 544 15.40 -58.29 -12.93
N GLY A 545 15.09 -56.98 -12.92
CA GLY A 545 15.55 -56.08 -11.85
C GLY A 545 14.82 -56.34 -10.52
N PRO A 546 15.45 -56.09 -9.37
CA PRO A 546 14.92 -56.42 -8.05
C PRO A 546 13.70 -55.55 -7.69
N ARG A 547 12.65 -56.18 -7.15
CA ARG A 547 11.55 -55.49 -6.46
C ARG A 547 11.95 -55.31 -4.99
N SER A 548 12.04 -54.08 -4.51
CA SER A 548 12.24 -53.81 -3.09
C SER A 548 10.90 -53.87 -2.34
N HIS A 549 10.90 -54.56 -1.20
CA HIS A 549 9.79 -54.57 -0.25
C HIS A 549 10.04 -53.50 0.80
N PHE A 550 9.01 -52.73 1.15
CA PHE A 550 9.06 -51.81 2.29
C PHE A 550 8.10 -52.29 3.39
N GLN A 551 8.42 -51.95 4.64
CA GLN A 551 7.60 -52.26 5.80
C GLN A 551 7.50 -51.00 6.67
N ASP A 552 6.37 -50.30 6.59
CA ASP A 552 6.13 -49.03 7.29
C ASP A 552 5.09 -49.19 8.38
N THR A 553 5.24 -48.44 9.48
CA THR A 553 4.29 -48.45 10.61
C THR A 553 3.53 -47.13 10.66
N LEU A 554 2.22 -47.18 10.42
CA LEU A 554 1.33 -46.02 10.42
C LEU A 554 0.51 -46.02 11.71
N THR A 555 0.45 -44.88 12.41
CA THR A 555 -0.45 -44.68 13.55
C THR A 555 -1.49 -43.61 13.22
N ILE A 556 -2.76 -43.99 13.30
CA ILE A 556 -3.90 -43.12 12.95
C ILE A 556 -4.72 -42.88 14.21
N TYR A 557 -5.08 -41.62 14.45
CA TYR A 557 -6.01 -41.23 15.51
C TYR A 557 -7.28 -40.66 14.89
N TRP A 558 -8.46 -41.12 15.33
CA TRP A 558 -9.74 -40.58 14.90
C TRP A 558 -10.68 -40.35 16.09
N LYS A 559 -11.52 -39.31 15.97
CA LYS A 559 -12.54 -38.93 16.96
C LYS A 559 -13.95 -39.17 16.38
N PRO A 560 -14.93 -39.52 17.22
CA PRO A 560 -16.23 -39.98 16.76
C PRO A 560 -17.10 -38.83 16.26
N THR A 561 -17.97 -39.13 15.30
CA THR A 561 -19.11 -38.27 14.93
C THR A 561 -20.49 -38.94 15.12
N THR A 562 -20.60 -40.27 15.31
CA THR A 562 -21.85 -41.03 15.66
C THR A 562 -21.56 -42.43 16.28
N GLU A 563 -22.57 -43.19 16.75
CA GLU A 563 -22.41 -44.60 17.19
C GLU A 563 -22.24 -45.56 16.00
N GLY A 564 -21.26 -46.48 16.03
CA GLY A 564 -21.05 -47.51 14.99
C GLY A 564 -19.61 -48.03 14.90
N THR A 565 -19.32 -48.78 13.85
CA THR A 565 -17.95 -49.20 13.49
C THR A 565 -17.44 -48.45 12.26
N VAL A 566 -16.12 -48.40 12.09
CA VAL A 566 -15.47 -47.79 10.93
C VAL A 566 -14.56 -48.79 10.22
N THR A 567 -14.39 -48.56 8.92
CA THR A 567 -13.34 -49.17 8.09
C THR A 567 -12.34 -48.10 7.68
N ILE A 568 -11.05 -48.37 7.90
CA ILE A 568 -9.94 -47.47 7.60
C ILE A 568 -9.08 -48.07 6.48
N THR A 569 -8.95 -47.31 5.39
CA THR A 569 -8.22 -47.71 4.19
C THR A 569 -7.19 -46.65 3.81
N ILE A 570 -5.99 -47.07 3.46
CA ILE A 570 -5.00 -46.21 2.77
C ILE A 570 -5.37 -46.21 1.29
N VAL A 571 -5.54 -45.02 0.72
CA VAL A 571 -5.87 -44.84 -0.70
C VAL A 571 -4.69 -44.25 -1.45
N ARG A 572 -4.56 -44.63 -2.72
CA ARG A 572 -3.59 -44.01 -3.63
C ARG A 572 -4.22 -42.75 -4.21
N LEU A 573 -3.42 -41.69 -4.29
CA LEU A 573 -3.84 -40.41 -4.87
C LEU A 573 -3.13 -40.17 -6.21
N ASP A 574 -3.81 -39.50 -7.13
CA ASP A 574 -3.20 -38.98 -8.36
C ASP A 574 -2.54 -37.60 -8.16
N ASP A 575 -2.02 -37.01 -9.24
CA ASP A 575 -1.38 -35.70 -9.23
C ASP A 575 -2.33 -34.53 -8.85
N HIS A 576 -3.64 -34.81 -8.79
CA HIS A 576 -4.68 -33.87 -8.36
C HIS A 576 -5.22 -34.18 -6.95
N ASN A 577 -4.59 -35.12 -6.23
CA ASN A 577 -5.00 -35.60 -4.91
C ASN A 577 -6.38 -36.27 -4.86
N LEU A 578 -6.82 -36.87 -5.97
CA LEU A 578 -8.07 -37.63 -6.03
C LEU A 578 -7.81 -39.11 -5.67
N ASP A 579 -8.72 -39.70 -4.89
CA ASP A 579 -8.73 -41.14 -4.59
C ASP A 579 -8.90 -41.92 -5.89
N VAL A 580 -7.83 -42.62 -6.30
CA VAL A 580 -7.81 -43.46 -7.51
C VAL A 580 -7.87 -44.95 -7.20
N GLY A 581 -8.08 -45.31 -5.94
CA GLY A 581 -8.27 -46.68 -5.51
C GLY A 581 -7.66 -47.00 -4.15
N ASP A 582 -8.28 -47.98 -3.50
CA ASP A 582 -7.84 -48.53 -2.23
C ASP A 582 -6.48 -49.23 -2.40
N TRP A 583 -5.51 -48.81 -1.59
CA TRP A 583 -4.17 -49.37 -1.60
C TRP A 583 -4.00 -50.46 -0.54
N ALA A 584 -4.52 -50.23 0.69
CA ALA A 584 -4.52 -51.24 1.76
C ALA A 584 -5.59 -50.95 2.81
N VAL A 585 -6.39 -51.95 3.20
CA VAL A 585 -7.29 -51.88 4.35
C VAL A 585 -6.50 -52.22 5.62
N ILE A 586 -6.52 -51.32 6.60
CA ILE A 586 -5.70 -51.45 7.82
C ILE A 586 -6.53 -51.64 9.08
N GLY A 587 -7.83 -51.37 9.03
CA GLY A 587 -8.78 -51.72 10.07
C GLY A 587 -10.18 -51.85 9.51
N GLU A 588 -10.91 -52.88 9.93
CA GLU A 588 -12.28 -53.17 9.50
C GLU A 588 -13.10 -53.46 10.76
N ASN A 589 -14.33 -52.94 10.81
CA ASN A 589 -15.24 -53.09 11.96
C ASN A 589 -14.63 -52.66 13.31
N ILE A 590 -13.81 -51.60 13.32
CA ILE A 590 -13.19 -51.09 14.55
C ILE A 590 -14.05 -49.97 15.19
N PRO A 591 -13.90 -49.69 16.49
CA PRO A 591 -14.72 -48.68 17.18
C PRO A 591 -14.65 -47.30 16.51
N ASN A 592 -15.74 -46.52 16.51
CA ASN A 592 -15.79 -45.18 15.90
C ASN A 592 -14.94 -44.10 16.62
N SER A 593 -14.06 -44.48 17.54
CA SER A 593 -13.01 -43.60 18.07
C SER A 593 -11.85 -44.42 18.59
N GLY A 594 -10.62 -43.93 18.43
CA GLY A 594 -9.46 -44.61 18.94
C GLY A 594 -8.17 -44.27 18.21
N SER A 595 -7.17 -45.10 18.46
CA SER A 595 -5.89 -45.08 17.75
C SER A 595 -5.61 -46.46 17.19
N LEU A 596 -5.14 -46.53 15.95
CA LEU A 596 -4.75 -47.78 15.30
C LEU A 596 -3.33 -47.63 14.78
N THR A 597 -2.43 -48.45 15.30
CA THR A 597 -1.07 -48.62 14.77
C THR A 597 -1.02 -49.91 13.99
N ARG A 598 -0.73 -49.83 12.69
CA ARG A 598 -0.58 -50.99 11.82
C ARG A 598 0.67 -50.87 10.97
N THR A 599 1.40 -51.97 10.90
CA THR A 599 2.50 -52.14 9.95
C THR A 599 1.93 -52.69 8.65
N PHE A 600 2.23 -52.04 7.53
CA PHE A 600 1.81 -52.51 6.20
C PHE A 600 3.03 -52.74 5.32
N THR A 601 2.91 -53.71 4.40
CA THR A 601 3.98 -54.10 3.48
C THR A 601 3.49 -53.99 2.05
N GLY A 602 4.30 -53.38 1.18
CA GLY A 602 3.99 -53.28 -0.25
C GLY A 602 5.24 -53.37 -1.12
N SER A 603 5.06 -53.41 -2.44
CA SER A 603 6.12 -53.30 -3.43
C SER A 603 5.93 -52.03 -4.25
N ILE A 604 6.93 -51.15 -4.30
CA ILE A 604 6.87 -49.89 -5.07
C ILE A 604 8.01 -49.84 -6.07
N SER A 605 7.75 -49.42 -7.31
CA SER A 605 8.80 -49.09 -8.28
C SER A 605 9.24 -47.63 -8.09
N SER A 606 10.50 -47.43 -7.64
CA SER A 606 11.41 -46.27 -7.80
C SER A 606 10.90 -44.81 -7.74
N SER A 607 9.63 -44.53 -7.45
CA SER A 607 9.04 -43.18 -7.47
C SER A 607 8.13 -42.98 -6.26
N PRO A 608 8.17 -41.81 -5.59
CA PRO A 608 7.27 -41.50 -4.47
C PRO A 608 5.81 -41.60 -4.87
N ILE A 609 4.97 -42.21 -4.03
CA ILE A 609 3.51 -42.25 -4.23
C ILE A 609 2.82 -41.37 -3.18
N SER A 610 1.93 -40.50 -3.62
CA SER A 610 1.04 -39.72 -2.75
C SER A 610 -0.11 -40.59 -2.26
N CYS A 611 -0.35 -40.57 -0.95
CA CYS A 611 -1.34 -41.41 -0.28
C CYS A 611 -2.18 -40.59 0.69
N GLY A 612 -3.42 -41.04 0.93
CA GLY A 612 -4.31 -40.49 1.94
C GLY A 612 -4.92 -41.60 2.80
N VAL A 613 -5.48 -41.26 3.96
CA VAL A 613 -6.32 -42.17 4.75
C VAL A 613 -7.77 -41.85 4.48
N LYS A 614 -8.56 -42.87 4.15
CA LYS A 614 -10.00 -42.83 3.99
C LYS A 614 -10.64 -43.59 5.15
N ILE A 615 -11.57 -42.95 5.86
CA ILE A 615 -12.35 -43.55 6.95
C ILE A 615 -13.81 -43.59 6.50
N VAL A 616 -14.40 -44.78 6.50
CA VAL A 616 -15.82 -45.00 6.15
C VAL A 616 -16.55 -45.44 7.42
N SER A 617 -17.60 -44.73 7.80
CA SER A 617 -18.44 -45.08 8.95
C SER A 617 -19.68 -45.85 8.49
N ASP A 618 -19.90 -47.03 9.06
CA ASP A 618 -21.03 -47.91 8.73
C ASP A 618 -22.33 -47.51 9.47
N SER A 619 -22.28 -46.43 10.24
CA SER A 619 -23.37 -45.93 11.09
C SER A 619 -24.44 -45.12 10.36
N SER A 620 -24.22 -44.73 9.10
CA SER A 620 -25.13 -43.88 8.32
C SER A 620 -25.44 -44.49 6.95
N ASP A 621 -26.66 -44.28 6.45
CA ASP A 621 -27.05 -44.62 5.08
C ASP A 621 -27.40 -43.32 4.31
N PRO A 622 -26.59 -42.88 3.33
CA PRO A 622 -25.35 -43.52 2.86
C PRO A 622 -24.16 -43.37 3.86
N PRO A 623 -23.13 -44.23 3.75
CA PRO A 623 -21.95 -44.18 4.62
C PRO A 623 -21.23 -42.84 4.52
N SER A 624 -20.85 -42.28 5.66
CA SER A 624 -20.04 -41.05 5.68
C SER A 624 -18.57 -41.38 5.43
N VAL A 625 -17.92 -40.60 4.56
CA VAL A 625 -16.51 -40.79 4.16
C VAL A 625 -15.71 -39.55 4.56
N THR A 626 -14.62 -39.75 5.30
CA THR A 626 -13.68 -38.69 5.69
C THR A 626 -12.28 -39.02 5.21
N TYR A 627 -11.56 -38.02 4.68
CA TYR A 627 -10.17 -38.15 4.24
C TYR A 627 -9.20 -37.40 5.18
N SER A 628 -8.01 -37.95 5.40
CA SER A 628 -6.93 -37.30 6.16
C SER A 628 -6.01 -36.44 5.31
N ASN A 629 -5.09 -35.74 5.98
CA ASN A 629 -3.93 -35.11 5.34
C ASN A 629 -3.15 -36.09 4.46
N ILE A 630 -2.66 -35.59 3.32
CA ILE A 630 -1.89 -36.33 2.32
C ILE A 630 -0.47 -36.56 2.85
N PHE A 631 0.04 -37.78 2.71
CA PHE A 631 1.42 -38.13 3.01
C PHE A 631 2.07 -38.82 1.81
N LYS A 632 3.40 -38.74 1.71
CA LYS A 632 4.16 -39.38 0.64
C LYS A 632 4.87 -40.61 1.18
N VAL A 633 4.75 -41.73 0.48
CA VAL A 633 5.54 -42.94 0.73
C VAL A 633 6.69 -42.96 -0.28
N ASN A 634 7.92 -42.85 0.21
CA ASN A 634 9.12 -42.87 -0.61
C ASN A 634 9.68 -44.31 -0.68
N GLY A 635 10.03 -44.77 -1.88
CA GLY A 635 10.85 -45.98 -2.02
C GLY A 635 12.33 -45.69 -1.70
N PRO A 636 13.15 -46.72 -1.39
CA PRO A 636 14.56 -46.51 -1.06
C PRO A 636 15.34 -45.93 -2.26
N THR A 637 16.22 -44.97 -1.99
CA THR A 637 17.23 -44.49 -2.92
C THR A 637 18.39 -45.48 -2.97
N TRP A 638 18.65 -46.07 -4.13
CA TRP A 638 19.71 -47.06 -4.32
C TRP A 638 21.08 -46.37 -4.35
N GLU A 639 21.81 -46.41 -3.25
CA GLU A 639 23.28 -46.23 -3.24
C GLU A 639 23.89 -47.64 -3.20
N GLY A 640 24.70 -47.98 -4.20
CA GLY A 640 25.22 -49.32 -4.38
C GLY A 640 26.01 -49.84 -3.18
N ASN A 641 25.44 -50.81 -2.48
CA ASN A 641 26.13 -52.01 -2.01
C ASN A 641 25.08 -53.07 -1.66
N ASP A 642 25.31 -54.29 -2.14
CA ASP A 642 24.48 -55.46 -1.84
C ASP A 642 24.60 -55.81 -0.35
N ASP A 643 23.64 -55.37 0.46
CA ASP A 643 23.28 -56.03 1.72
C ASP A 643 21.77 -55.91 1.95
N ALA A 644 21.17 -57.06 2.25
CA ALA A 644 19.75 -57.27 2.41
C ALA A 644 19.17 -56.62 3.68
N ASP A 645 17.88 -56.30 3.62
CA ASP A 645 16.99 -55.91 4.74
C ASP A 645 17.36 -54.64 5.51
N THR A 646 17.22 -53.48 4.85
CA THR A 646 17.07 -52.20 5.56
C THR A 646 15.58 -51.86 5.69
N THR A 647 15.01 -52.12 6.87
CA THR A 647 13.67 -51.65 7.25
C THR A 647 13.76 -50.17 7.65
N HIS A 648 13.11 -49.28 6.90
CA HIS A 648 12.96 -47.88 7.29
C HIS A 648 11.65 -47.70 8.07
N SER A 649 11.68 -46.98 9.19
CA SER A 649 10.47 -46.64 9.94
C SER A 649 10.11 -45.17 9.73
N VAL A 650 9.05 -44.88 8.96
CA VAL A 650 8.45 -43.54 8.92
C VAL A 650 7.20 -43.52 9.80
N THR A 651 7.24 -42.77 10.91
CA THR A 651 6.05 -42.55 11.75
C THR A 651 5.26 -41.38 11.18
N VAL A 652 4.15 -41.66 10.51
CA VAL A 652 3.18 -40.63 10.07
C VAL A 652 2.08 -40.56 11.11
N THR A 653 1.85 -39.38 11.68
CA THR A 653 0.71 -39.10 12.56
C THR A 653 -0.32 -38.28 11.77
N ALA A 654 -1.47 -38.89 11.47
CA ALA A 654 -2.57 -38.20 10.79
C ALA A 654 -3.70 -37.91 11.79
N TYR A 655 -4.23 -36.68 11.75
CA TYR A 655 -5.41 -36.26 12.49
C TYR A 655 -6.54 -35.99 11.49
N THR A 656 -7.72 -36.54 11.71
CA THR A 656 -8.94 -36.20 10.95
C THR A 656 -9.89 -35.41 11.83
N THR A 657 -10.15 -34.15 11.49
CA THR A 657 -11.29 -33.37 12.01
C THR A 657 -12.28 -33.17 10.87
N VAL A 658 -13.53 -33.59 11.05
CA VAL A 658 -14.59 -33.33 10.06
C VAL A 658 -14.82 -31.82 10.01
N ALA A 659 -14.77 -31.26 8.80
CA ALA A 659 -15.05 -29.86 8.54
C ALA A 659 -16.50 -29.54 8.89
N ASN A 660 -16.70 -28.97 10.08
CA ASN A 660 -17.68 -27.94 10.43
C ASN A 660 -17.36 -27.51 11.88
N ASP A 661 -17.28 -26.20 12.10
CA ASP A 661 -16.94 -25.48 13.34
C ASP A 661 -15.45 -25.44 13.76
N ILE A 662 -14.77 -24.33 13.40
CA ILE A 662 -13.54 -23.88 14.07
C ILE A 662 -13.86 -22.63 14.90
N PRO A 663 -13.85 -22.70 16.24
CA PRO A 663 -13.66 -21.54 17.10
C PRO A 663 -12.20 -21.10 17.08
N ALA A 664 -11.96 -19.79 17.26
CA ALA A 664 -10.64 -19.14 17.21
C ALA A 664 -9.56 -19.82 18.09
N PRO A 665 -8.27 -19.75 17.71
CA PRO A 665 -7.20 -20.50 18.37
C PRO A 665 -6.94 -19.98 19.79
N THR A 666 -6.95 -20.90 20.76
CA THR A 666 -6.41 -20.67 22.11
C THR A 666 -5.02 -21.30 22.24
N ASP A 667 -4.13 -20.59 22.92
CA ASP A 667 -2.71 -20.94 23.13
C ASP A 667 -2.47 -22.35 23.70
N PRO A 668 -1.31 -22.97 23.39
CA PRO A 668 -0.96 -24.31 23.87
C PRO A 668 -0.68 -24.35 25.39
N PRO A 669 -0.98 -25.48 26.08
CA PRO A 669 -0.85 -25.58 27.53
C PRO A 669 0.61 -25.75 27.99
N ILE A 670 0.95 -25.06 29.08
CA ILE A 670 2.20 -25.18 29.82
C ILE A 670 2.15 -26.47 30.69
N PRO A 671 3.22 -27.30 30.73
CA PRO A 671 3.26 -28.49 31.57
C PRO A 671 3.39 -28.13 33.06
N THR A 672 2.51 -28.69 33.89
CA THR A 672 2.54 -28.54 35.35
C THR A 672 3.32 -29.68 36.01
N SER A 673 4.17 -29.34 36.98
CA SER A 673 4.77 -30.29 37.93
C SER A 673 4.11 -30.13 39.31
N SER A 674 3.39 -31.20 39.69
CA SER A 674 3.30 -31.87 40.99
C SER A 674 3.24 -31.09 42.33
N GLN A 675 2.24 -31.52 43.15
CA GLN A 675 2.19 -31.65 44.64
C GLN A 675 1.33 -30.62 45.41
N PRO A 676 0.68 -30.98 46.56
CA PRO A 676 -0.68 -31.55 46.57
C PRO A 676 -1.64 -30.95 47.65
N GLN A 677 -2.92 -31.37 47.54
CA GLN A 677 -3.93 -31.58 48.60
C GLN A 677 -4.38 -30.44 49.55
N ASN A 678 -5.67 -30.08 49.46
CA ASN A 678 -6.73 -30.37 50.46
C ASN A 678 -8.06 -29.71 49.99
N SER A 679 -9.12 -30.49 49.75
CA SER A 679 -10.34 -30.64 50.61
C SER A 679 -11.05 -29.29 50.84
N ASP A 680 -12.32 -29.02 50.52
CA ASP A 680 -13.56 -29.79 50.51
C ASP A 680 -14.59 -29.00 49.65
N SER A 681 -15.30 -29.65 48.73
CA SER A 681 -16.73 -30.00 48.78
C SER A 681 -17.76 -28.88 48.56
N THR A 682 -18.65 -29.17 47.58
CA THR A 682 -20.11 -28.89 47.55
C THR A 682 -20.58 -27.45 47.34
N THR A 683 -21.04 -27.06 46.13
CA THR A 683 -22.34 -27.28 45.44
C THR A 683 -23.44 -26.27 45.76
N ALA A 684 -24.25 -26.03 44.72
CA ALA A 684 -25.50 -25.26 44.61
C ALA A 684 -25.32 -23.77 44.30
N GLY A 685 -25.92 -23.19 43.25
CA GLY A 685 -27.01 -23.68 42.39
C GLY A 685 -28.18 -22.70 42.44
N ALA A 686 -28.63 -22.32 41.23
CA ALA A 686 -29.83 -21.56 40.86
C ALA A 686 -29.82 -20.05 41.12
N ASP A 687 -29.93 -19.16 40.13
CA ASP A 687 -30.91 -18.92 39.03
C ASP A 687 -32.19 -18.17 39.44
N ILE A 688 -32.43 -17.08 38.67
CA ILE A 688 -33.74 -16.51 38.23
C ILE A 688 -34.50 -15.72 39.34
N THR A 689 -35.05 -14.49 39.18
CA THR A 689 -35.88 -13.89 38.11
C THR A 689 -36.06 -12.36 38.31
N THR A 690 -36.15 -11.61 37.19
CA THR A 690 -37.09 -10.50 36.83
C THR A 690 -37.59 -9.44 37.81
N GLY A 691 -37.65 -8.17 37.34
CA GLY A 691 -38.88 -7.37 37.46
C GLY A 691 -38.77 -5.83 37.54
N SER A 692 -39.44 -5.17 36.58
CA SER A 692 -40.27 -3.94 36.70
C SER A 692 -39.68 -2.51 36.74
N SER A 693 -39.82 -1.82 35.58
CA SER A 693 -40.57 -0.57 35.28
C SER A 693 -40.42 0.75 36.08
N LEU A 694 -39.97 1.80 35.34
CA LEU A 694 -40.44 3.21 35.15
C LEU A 694 -41.68 3.73 35.94
N PRO A 695 -41.90 5.08 36.17
CA PRO A 695 -41.96 6.16 35.14
C PRO A 695 -41.54 7.61 35.61
N SER A 696 -41.07 8.55 34.76
CA SER A 696 -41.71 9.59 33.88
C SER A 696 -41.76 11.04 34.43
N GLU A 697 -41.72 12.02 33.49
CA GLU A 697 -42.10 13.46 33.55
C GLU A 697 -41.05 14.48 34.10
N SER A 698 -40.85 15.72 33.59
CA SER A 698 -41.45 16.55 32.52
C SER A 698 -40.64 17.85 32.28
N SER A 699 -40.59 18.30 31.01
CA SER A 699 -40.73 19.67 30.45
C SER A 699 -39.86 20.91 30.82
N ALA A 700 -39.44 21.60 29.73
CA ALA A 700 -39.37 23.08 29.48
C ALA A 700 -38.33 23.93 30.25
N SER A 701 -37.76 25.06 29.80
CA SER A 701 -37.64 25.82 28.53
C SER A 701 -36.74 27.05 28.83
N SER A 702 -36.34 27.80 27.79
CA SER A 702 -36.00 29.24 27.76
C SER A 702 -34.66 29.78 28.32
N SER A 703 -33.76 30.11 27.38
CA SER A 703 -33.21 31.44 27.01
C SER A 703 -32.59 32.41 28.04
N THR A 704 -31.40 32.90 27.63
CA THR A 704 -30.83 34.27 27.71
C THR A 704 -30.37 34.84 29.06
N GLY A 705 -29.13 35.35 29.09
CA GLY A 705 -28.72 36.42 30.00
C GLY A 705 -27.22 36.47 30.31
N LEU A 706 -26.50 37.38 29.65
CA LEU A 706 -25.15 37.84 29.99
C LEU A 706 -25.10 38.43 31.42
N SER A 707 -24.01 38.21 32.16
CA SER A 707 -23.20 39.29 32.77
C SER A 707 -21.88 38.79 33.37
N THR A 708 -20.78 39.34 32.84
CA THR A 708 -19.54 39.79 33.51
C THR A 708 -19.13 39.19 34.86
N GLY A 709 -17.93 38.59 34.88
CA GLY A 709 -17.16 38.32 36.09
C GLY A 709 -15.68 38.10 35.75
N THR A 710 -14.87 39.14 35.96
CA THR A 710 -13.41 39.18 35.86
C THR A 710 -12.77 38.16 36.81
N THR A 711 -11.78 37.36 36.36
CA THR A 711 -10.46 37.17 37.01
C THR A 711 -9.65 36.00 36.40
N ALA A 712 -8.35 36.26 36.27
CA ALA A 712 -7.22 35.31 36.25
C ALA A 712 -7.13 34.27 35.12
N GLY A 713 -6.28 34.56 34.14
CA GLY A 713 -5.67 33.53 33.30
C GLY A 713 -4.58 32.77 34.06
N ILE A 714 -4.43 31.48 33.75
CA ILE A 714 -3.18 30.72 33.79
C ILE A 714 -3.24 29.74 32.61
N GLY A 715 -2.20 29.80 31.78
CA GLY A 715 -2.02 29.01 30.56
C GLY A 715 -1.78 27.53 30.83
N VAL A 716 -2.15 26.77 29.80
CA VAL A 716 -2.01 25.32 29.65
C VAL A 716 -0.53 24.97 29.46
N GLY A 717 0.01 24.13 30.35
CA GLY A 717 1.38 23.66 30.26
C GLY A 717 1.70 22.60 31.30
N ALA A 718 1.01 21.45 31.29
CA ALA A 718 1.38 20.28 32.11
C ALA A 718 0.64 18.99 31.69
N THR A 719 0.83 18.52 30.45
CA THR A 719 0.38 17.17 30.05
C THR A 719 1.54 16.37 29.47
N LEU A 720 2.57 16.13 30.29
CA LEU A 720 3.61 15.15 29.97
C LEU A 720 4.19 14.41 31.20
N CYS A 721 3.89 14.84 32.43
CA CYS A 721 4.31 14.13 33.64
C CYS A 721 3.29 13.09 34.17
N ALA A 722 2.07 13.05 33.62
CA ALA A 722 1.02 12.15 34.11
C ALA A 722 1.15 10.68 33.61
N LEU A 723 1.90 10.43 32.54
CA LEU A 723 1.99 9.08 31.94
C LEU A 723 3.13 8.21 32.50
N ILE A 724 4.10 8.80 33.21
CA ILE A 724 5.22 8.04 33.81
C ILE A 724 4.89 7.57 35.24
N LEU A 725 3.93 8.19 35.92
CA LEU A 725 3.47 7.78 37.26
C LEU A 725 2.33 6.73 37.25
N LEU A 726 1.65 6.54 36.12
CA LEU A 726 0.65 5.49 35.93
C LEU A 726 1.28 4.11 35.64
N GLY A 727 2.51 4.05 35.12
CA GLY A 727 3.22 2.80 34.81
C GLY A 727 3.80 2.07 36.03
N ILE A 728 4.14 2.80 37.10
CA ILE A 728 4.75 2.22 38.32
C ILE A 728 3.69 1.77 39.34
N SER A 729 2.46 2.28 39.22
CA SER A 729 1.35 1.96 40.12
C SER A 729 0.67 0.60 39.82
N CYS A 730 0.78 0.08 38.60
CA CYS A 730 0.26 -1.25 38.23
C CYS A 730 1.13 -2.41 38.72
N PHE A 731 2.42 -2.17 39.04
CA PHE A 731 3.35 -3.22 39.46
C PHE A 731 3.24 -3.56 40.96
N PHE A 732 2.75 -2.64 41.79
CA PHE A 732 2.58 -2.84 43.24
C PHE A 732 1.16 -3.19 43.68
N TRP A 733 0.16 -3.07 42.79
CA TRP A 733 -1.26 -3.29 43.14
C TRP A 733 -1.69 -4.77 43.21
N ARG A 734 -0.80 -5.73 42.90
CA ARG A 734 -1.07 -7.18 42.98
C ARG A 734 -0.73 -7.83 44.33
N ARG A 735 -0.25 -7.06 45.32
CA ARG A 735 0.28 -7.64 46.59
C ARG A 735 -0.16 -6.90 47.86
N ALA A 736 -1.46 -6.66 48.07
CA ALA A 736 -2.00 -6.41 49.42
C ALA A 736 -3.54 -6.46 49.45
N ARG A 737 -4.12 -7.60 49.85
CA ARG A 737 -5.48 -7.64 50.42
C ARG A 737 -5.36 -8.07 51.88
N LYS A 738 -5.64 -7.17 52.82
CA LYS A 738 -6.30 -7.43 54.12
C LYS A 738 -6.49 -6.12 54.90
N ARG A 739 -7.77 -5.76 55.06
CA ARG A 739 -8.41 -4.83 56.02
C ARG A 739 -8.36 -3.30 55.74
N PRO A 740 -9.44 -2.56 56.09
CA PRO A 740 -9.73 -1.23 55.57
C PRO A 740 -9.44 -0.12 56.59
N PHE A 741 -9.00 1.06 56.15
CA PHE A 741 -9.12 2.30 56.93
C PHE A 741 -9.27 3.53 56.01
N GLY A 742 -10.01 4.52 56.51
CA GLY A 742 -10.49 5.74 55.84
C GLY A 742 -9.45 6.87 55.70
N PRO A 743 -9.91 8.12 55.50
CA PRO A 743 -9.09 9.18 54.92
C PRO A 743 -8.28 9.99 55.95
N GLU A 744 -7.29 10.70 55.41
CA GLU A 744 -6.37 11.69 56.01
C GLU A 744 -5.01 11.19 56.52
N THR A 745 -3.94 11.61 55.82
CA THR A 745 -2.87 12.46 56.41
C THR A 745 -1.84 12.89 55.35
N SER A 746 -1.40 14.14 55.49
CA SER A 746 -0.40 14.87 54.73
C SER A 746 1.03 14.37 54.98
N VAL A 747 1.91 14.50 53.98
CA VAL A 747 3.35 14.16 54.09
C VAL A 747 4.16 15.40 54.44
N SER A 748 5.01 15.29 55.48
CA SER A 748 5.85 16.36 56.02
C SER A 748 7.15 16.61 55.23
N ALA A 749 7.63 17.86 55.31
CA ALA A 749 8.82 18.40 54.63
C ALA A 749 10.15 17.63 54.87
N SER A 750 10.22 16.76 55.88
CA SER A 750 11.38 15.91 56.17
C SER A 750 11.65 14.84 55.11
N ALA A 751 10.66 14.47 54.28
CA ALA A 751 10.83 13.51 53.20
C ALA A 751 11.53 14.11 51.96
N LEU A 752 11.47 15.43 51.78
CA LEU A 752 12.10 16.14 50.65
C LEU A 752 13.61 16.36 50.87
N GLU A 753 14.04 16.65 52.10
CA GLU A 753 15.47 16.84 52.41
C GLU A 753 16.29 15.54 52.28
N ALA A 754 15.67 14.38 52.52
CA ALA A 754 16.32 13.08 52.37
C ALA A 754 16.56 12.66 50.89
N VAL A 755 15.78 13.22 49.96
CA VAL A 755 15.97 13.01 48.52
C VAL A 755 17.06 13.92 47.97
N GLU A 756 17.15 15.15 48.48
CA GLU A 756 18.15 16.13 48.05
C GLU A 756 19.58 15.80 48.52
N SER A 757 19.72 15.15 49.69
CA SER A 757 21.03 14.72 50.18
C SER A 757 21.57 13.49 49.43
N LYS A 758 20.68 12.63 48.93
CA LYS A 758 21.04 11.44 48.13
C LYS A 758 21.39 11.79 46.68
N SER A 759 20.81 12.85 46.11
CA SER A 759 21.15 13.32 44.76
C SER A 759 22.51 14.02 44.72
N LYS A 760 22.86 14.81 45.76
CA LYS A 760 24.19 15.44 45.86
C LYS A 760 25.33 14.43 46.03
N LYS A 761 25.10 13.33 46.76
CA LYS A 761 26.10 12.26 46.94
C LYS A 761 26.40 11.46 45.66
N ARG A 762 25.42 11.38 44.74
CA ARG A 762 25.57 10.67 43.46
C ARG A 762 26.24 11.53 42.38
N ALA A 763 26.17 12.86 42.52
CA ALA A 763 26.86 13.81 41.63
C ALA A 763 28.38 13.85 41.88
N SER A 764 28.83 13.71 43.14
CA SER A 764 30.28 13.67 43.47
C SER A 764 30.96 12.35 43.08
N GLU A 765 30.21 11.28 42.84
CA GLU A 765 30.75 9.99 42.39
C GLU A 765 31.00 9.94 40.86
N LEU A 766 30.54 10.94 40.11
CA LEU A 766 30.66 11.02 38.64
C LEU A 766 31.80 11.94 38.14
N GLU A 767 32.52 12.63 39.03
CA GLU A 767 33.65 13.51 38.65
C GLU A 767 34.96 12.77 38.32
N GLY A 768 34.97 11.42 38.37
CA GLY A 768 36.13 10.59 38.01
C GLY A 768 36.14 10.02 36.58
N THR A 769 35.07 10.21 35.81
CA THR A 769 34.93 9.66 34.45
C THR A 769 34.82 10.81 33.45
N GLY A 770 35.94 11.20 32.82
CA GLY A 770 36.06 12.38 31.95
C GLY A 770 35.04 12.48 30.82
N VAL A 771 33.84 12.95 31.15
CA VAL A 771 32.75 13.30 30.23
C VAL A 771 32.49 14.79 30.43
N ILE A 772 32.77 15.57 29.39
CA ILE A 772 32.60 17.02 29.36
C ILE A 772 31.11 17.35 29.14
N PRO A 773 30.43 18.11 30.02
CA PRO A 773 29.13 18.69 29.70
C PRO A 773 29.31 20.03 28.97
N VAL A 774 28.55 20.22 27.89
CA VAL A 774 28.47 21.47 27.13
C VAL A 774 27.65 22.49 27.93
N GLU A 775 28.24 23.67 28.18
CA GLU A 775 27.59 24.84 28.79
C GLU A 775 26.47 25.40 27.90
N ILE A 776 25.29 25.60 28.48
CA ILE A 776 24.23 26.46 27.92
C ILE A 776 24.37 27.81 28.62
N GLN A 777 24.90 28.81 27.91
CA GLN A 777 24.93 30.20 28.36
C GLN A 777 23.50 30.78 28.39
N GLY A 778 23.09 31.28 29.55
CA GLY A 778 21.84 31.99 29.73
C GLY A 778 21.92 33.46 29.33
N THR A 779 20.77 34.02 28.97
CA THR A 779 20.51 35.47 28.90
C THR A 779 19.31 35.83 29.78
N PRO A 780 19.22 37.09 30.27
CA PRO A 780 18.57 37.41 31.53
C PRO A 780 17.09 37.77 31.39
N ARG A 781 16.41 37.56 32.51
CA ARG A 781 15.03 37.94 32.81
C ARG A 781 14.94 39.46 33.07
N ALA A 782 14.41 40.22 32.12
CA ALA A 782 13.80 41.53 32.34
C ALA A 782 12.93 41.92 31.12
N GLU A 783 11.78 42.54 31.40
CA GLU A 783 10.85 43.21 30.47
C GLU A 783 9.84 42.33 29.71
N LEU A 784 8.63 42.25 30.27
CA LEU A 784 7.35 42.21 29.55
C LEU A 784 6.27 42.72 30.53
N GLU A 785 6.05 44.04 30.50
CA GLU A 785 4.71 44.65 30.62
C GLU A 785 3.99 44.54 29.27
#